data_AF-A0A8T5Q3B0-F1
#
_entry.id   AF-A0A8T5Q3B0-F1
#
_cell.length_a   1.000
_cell.length_b   1.000
_cell.length_c   1.000
_cell.angle_alpha   90.00
_cell.angle_beta   90.00
_cell.angle_gamma   90.00
#
_symmetry.space_group_name_H-M   'P 1'
#
loop_
_entity.id
_entity.type
_entity.pdbx_description
1 polymer ?
#
loop_
_entity_poly.entity_id
_entity_poly.type
_entity_poly.pdbx_seq_one_letter_code
_entity_poly.pdbx_strand_id
1 'polypeptide(L)'
;MPEKITQQYIEDEMRQSYLDYGMSVIIGRALPDVRDGLKPVHRRILYAMHQMGLTHDKPFKKCARVVGECFVKDTLVATTRGLIPIQEVKKGDIVLTENGKEKVVELYEMPKKELLKVTLENGISNVVTKSQKFKVLTKDLNAVWKEAKDLKKGDYVVVRAVYPKIKEYVKLGMLNGREIFLNENIGYLLGQLLSDGWVEKGYNRGKGFRCGFCSTSQSVIKKIAKILEKEFEYKPKIEKRVRSKRTLYMIRINKAQINDFLVNVFKLQQATAHTKKIPRQIFSSPKSVIVALISGLIDGDGHVHKRRNVLSFDSVSEKMINQLQILLLHLGIISKKYSGKKLTSHILNGRLVARKHLLHSLEIKSRFAVLLSTLLNLSDELKAERLKLLKTRNVSHYDIIPYAGKVIFQELSEKHIGGGWYKDTQGTKFRRSIKYPTGSKIRYSSDLKEKSLGKTQIKEWGIQEKLNKIGSDLANFINHVIEDSIFFLKVKNVEESKPEKTYDIQVENAHEFIANGMVVHNCLGKFHPHGDTAVYDALVRMAQPFALRYPLIQGQGNFGSIDGDAPAAMRYTECRLTSFASECLKDINKNTVRFVPNFDASLKEPTCLPALPPLLLLNGSTGIAVGMATNIPPHNLAETVDAITAYIENPSITIDELMQHIKGPDFPTGALIIGSKGIVSAYKTGKGKIKIRAKCEIEDNKIIITEIPFMLNKSSLIEEIASLVREGKIDGITDIRDESSRGKLRVLLMLKKSINPEIVLKQLYLHTRLQTTFGIISLALVDGVPTLLNLKDIIAHYVSHRKTVITKRLEFELTQASKREHIVKGLLTALSNIEKTIEIIKKSRSPAEASTALMQAFAITKEQAKAILEMPLQKLTTLESTALEEEHKRLTEQIKKLRFILSSEKEILNIIKEELQQLKKKYADERRTTILPEEEEITIEEIIVPELSIVTVTRKGFIKRTSLALFRRQRRGGKGLSTLYSAEDVVEHLFLAKTTAQLLVFTNKGKVHWIPVYKLPDATRYAKGKHISTFIQLGKDEKIATIIPIEEFKNNLIMITRKGIVKKLPLALLKKPRRGGILAIFLSDDDSLISVIHAKEEDELLIATKRGMALRFKAAEVRAMGRTAKGVKGIHLKEQDSVIGVVKVEPEKAILTVTEKGFGKRTPANLYRLTHRAGIGVRNIICTEKNGSAVAIASVSDKDEIIIATKLGLAIRIKAKEIPLIGRATRGVKLIKLSEQDTVISITVIKEELENA
;
A
#
# COMPACT_ATOMS: atom_id res chain seq x y z
N MET A 1 -28.65 2.54 39.78
CA MET A 1 -29.41 3.56 39.02
C MET A 1 -29.97 2.87 37.79
N PRO A 2 -31.26 3.02 37.45
CA PRO A 2 -31.78 2.49 36.20
C PRO A 2 -31.18 3.27 35.04
N GLU A 3 -30.70 2.58 34.00
CA GLU A 3 -30.22 3.19 32.77
C GLU A 3 -31.33 4.08 32.20
N LYS A 4 -31.06 5.38 32.07
CA LYS A 4 -31.94 6.32 31.39
C LYS A 4 -31.98 5.91 29.91
N ILE A 5 -33.06 5.25 29.51
CA ILE A 5 -33.33 4.98 28.10
C ILE A 5 -33.73 6.31 27.46
N THR A 6 -32.82 6.90 26.68
CA THR A 6 -33.08 8.10 25.88
C THR A 6 -33.58 7.72 24.50
N GLN A 7 -34.75 8.21 24.11
CA GLN A 7 -35.21 8.13 22.72
C GLN A 7 -34.33 9.04 21.85
N GLN A 8 -33.76 8.46 20.80
CA GLN A 8 -32.88 9.17 19.87
C GLN A 8 -33.24 8.78 18.44
N TYR A 9 -33.27 9.76 17.53
CA TYR A 9 -33.52 9.50 16.13
C TYR A 9 -32.34 8.73 15.52
N ILE A 10 -32.64 7.68 14.74
CA ILE A 10 -31.64 6.82 14.12
C ILE A 10 -30.67 7.64 13.26
N GLU A 11 -31.14 8.68 12.59
CA GLU A 11 -30.33 9.56 11.76
C GLU A 11 -29.26 10.33 12.56
N ASP A 12 -29.63 10.83 13.73
CA ASP A 12 -28.71 11.54 14.63
C ASP A 12 -27.71 10.59 15.27
N GLU A 13 -28.16 9.41 15.69
CA GLU A 13 -27.27 8.36 16.22
C GLU A 13 -26.30 7.84 15.15
N MET A 14 -26.78 7.63 13.92
CA MET A 14 -25.92 7.26 12.80
C MET A 14 -24.92 8.36 12.44
N ARG A 15 -25.33 9.64 12.46
CA ARG A 15 -24.42 10.77 12.22
C ARG A 15 -23.36 10.86 13.31
N GLN A 16 -23.76 10.76 14.58
CA GLN A 16 -22.85 10.81 15.73
C GLN A 16 -21.90 9.61 15.72
N SER A 17 -22.41 8.39 15.60
CA SER A 17 -21.62 7.17 15.46
C SER A 17 -20.68 7.21 14.24
N TYR A 18 -21.10 7.81 13.12
CA TYR A 18 -20.24 7.99 11.94
C TYR A 18 -19.12 9.01 12.20
N LEU A 19 -19.42 10.12 12.88
CA LEU A 19 -18.42 11.12 13.28
C LEU A 19 -17.43 10.53 14.30
N ASP A 20 -17.91 9.77 15.29
CA ASP A 20 -17.08 9.13 16.30
C ASP A 20 -16.22 8.01 15.69
N TYR A 21 -16.78 7.21 14.79
CA TYR A 21 -16.02 6.26 13.97
C TYR A 21 -14.99 6.98 13.11
N GLY A 22 -15.39 8.04 12.39
CA GLY A 22 -14.51 8.85 11.55
C GLY A 22 -13.34 9.42 12.34
N MET A 23 -13.60 10.03 13.50
CA MET A 23 -12.58 10.56 14.41
C MET A 23 -11.68 9.47 14.98
N SER A 24 -12.24 8.30 15.36
CA SER A 24 -11.44 7.16 15.82
C SER A 24 -10.49 6.65 14.72
N VAL A 25 -10.92 6.66 13.45
CA VAL A 25 -10.10 6.27 12.29
C VAL A 25 -9.03 7.32 11.99
N ILE A 26 -9.38 8.61 12.08
CA ILE A 26 -8.45 9.73 11.89
C ILE A 26 -7.32 9.67 12.93
N ILE A 27 -7.68 9.58 14.21
CA ILE A 27 -6.73 9.54 15.34
C ILE A 27 -5.95 8.22 15.35
N GLY A 28 -6.62 7.10 15.07
CA GLY A 28 -6.03 5.76 15.18
C GLY A 28 -5.16 5.33 14.00
N ARG A 29 -5.25 5.98 12.82
CA ARG A 29 -4.62 5.46 11.59
C ARG A 29 -4.01 6.52 10.66
N ALA A 30 -4.66 7.66 10.47
CA ALA A 30 -4.45 8.46 9.25
C ALA A 30 -3.41 9.59 9.39
N LEU A 31 -3.47 10.34 10.50
CA LEU A 31 -2.67 11.57 10.69
C LEU A 31 -1.46 11.35 11.61
N PRO A 32 -0.35 12.08 11.40
CA PRO A 32 0.76 12.12 12.33
C PRO A 32 0.42 12.95 13.58
N ASP A 33 1.03 12.62 14.71
CA ASP A 33 1.01 13.47 15.90
C ASP A 33 2.06 14.59 15.77
N VAL A 34 1.72 15.83 16.13
CA VAL A 34 2.65 16.97 15.98
C VAL A 34 3.92 16.80 16.80
N ARG A 35 3.85 16.09 17.93
CA ARG A 35 4.93 15.97 18.92
C ARG A 35 6.11 15.15 18.40
N ASP A 36 5.84 14.04 17.74
CA ASP A 36 6.86 13.12 17.23
C ASP A 36 6.83 12.93 15.71
N GLY A 37 5.84 13.50 15.02
CA GLY A 37 5.68 13.42 13.58
C GLY A 37 5.27 12.05 13.04
N LEU A 38 4.91 11.10 13.90
CA LEU A 38 4.67 9.72 13.53
C LEU A 38 3.20 9.33 13.65
N LYS A 39 2.74 8.57 12.66
CA LYS A 39 1.45 7.88 12.73
C LYS A 39 1.49 6.77 13.79
N PRO A 40 0.35 6.38 14.39
CA PRO A 40 0.30 5.32 15.41
C PRO A 40 0.99 4.02 14.98
N VAL A 41 0.83 3.61 13.71
CA VAL A 41 1.47 2.40 13.17
C VAL A 41 3.00 2.46 13.22
N HIS A 42 3.60 3.60 12.88
CA HIS A 42 5.05 3.78 12.89
C HIS A 42 5.59 3.74 14.33
N ARG A 43 4.93 4.44 15.26
CA ARG A 43 5.33 4.49 16.68
C ARG A 43 5.37 3.11 17.30
N ARG A 44 4.31 2.33 17.07
CA ARG A 44 4.20 0.94 17.55
C ARG A 44 5.27 0.04 16.95
N ILE A 45 5.61 0.18 15.66
CA ILE A 45 6.70 -0.60 15.04
C ILE A 45 8.05 -0.26 15.70
N LEU A 46 8.39 1.02 15.81
CA LEU A 46 9.66 1.45 16.42
C LEU A 46 9.75 1.00 17.89
N TYR A 47 8.68 1.16 18.66
CA TYR A 47 8.61 0.72 20.05
C TYR A 47 8.68 -0.81 20.19
N ALA A 48 8.00 -1.57 19.33
CA ALA A 48 8.09 -3.03 19.30
C ALA A 48 9.53 -3.50 19.01
N MET A 49 10.18 -2.90 18.00
CA MET A 49 11.58 -3.18 17.68
C MET A 49 12.53 -2.84 18.83
N HIS A 50 12.27 -1.74 19.55
CA HIS A 50 13.03 -1.36 20.74
C HIS A 50 12.87 -2.37 21.88
N GLN A 51 11.64 -2.79 22.19
CA GLN A 51 11.34 -3.81 23.20
C GLN A 51 11.96 -5.17 22.86
N MET A 52 12.14 -5.46 21.57
CA MET A 52 12.83 -6.66 21.10
C MET A 52 14.36 -6.56 21.11
N GLY A 53 14.92 -5.40 21.46
CA GLY A 53 16.36 -5.15 21.45
C GLY A 53 16.95 -5.07 20.04
N LEU A 54 16.18 -4.66 19.03
CA LEU A 54 16.64 -4.51 17.64
C LEU A 54 17.29 -3.14 17.38
N THR A 55 18.21 -2.74 18.27
CA THR A 55 18.96 -1.49 18.13
C THR A 55 19.96 -1.55 16.98
N HIS A 56 20.45 -0.40 16.55
CA HIS A 56 21.33 -0.26 15.37
C HIS A 56 22.66 -1.02 15.46
N ASP A 57 23.13 -1.32 16.67
CA ASP A 57 24.35 -2.07 16.96
C ASP A 57 24.14 -3.59 16.96
N LYS A 58 22.90 -4.08 16.83
CA LYS A 58 22.58 -5.50 16.91
C LYS A 58 22.48 -6.17 15.52
N PRO A 59 22.61 -7.51 15.46
CA PRO A 59 22.39 -8.25 14.22
C PRO A 59 20.97 -8.07 13.68
N PHE A 60 20.85 -8.02 12.35
CA PHE A 60 19.56 -8.00 11.66
C PHE A 60 18.69 -9.20 12.08
N LYS A 61 17.38 -9.01 12.16
CA LYS A 61 16.41 -10.07 12.40
C LYS A 61 15.36 -10.07 11.32
N LYS A 62 14.82 -11.24 10.98
CA LYS A 62 13.74 -11.38 9.99
C LYS A 62 12.57 -10.45 10.32
N CYS A 63 12.04 -9.75 9.32
CA CYS A 63 10.90 -8.84 9.48
C CYS A 63 9.69 -9.58 10.06
N ALA A 64 9.50 -10.86 9.69
CA ALA A 64 8.47 -11.75 10.26
C ALA A 64 8.54 -11.92 11.79
N ARG A 65 9.68 -11.64 12.45
CA ARG A 65 9.81 -11.67 13.92
C ARG A 65 9.21 -10.42 14.57
N VAL A 66 9.17 -9.30 13.84
CA VAL A 66 8.51 -8.05 14.27
C VAL A 66 6.98 -8.14 14.04
N VAL A 67 6.54 -9.04 13.15
CA VAL A 67 5.16 -9.07 12.64
C VAL A 67 4.26 -10.17 13.25
N GLY A 68 4.74 -11.24 13.93
CA GLY A 68 3.78 -12.22 14.53
C GLY A 68 4.24 -13.48 15.31
N GLU A 69 3.27 -14.20 15.91
CA GLU A 69 3.34 -15.40 16.81
C GLU A 69 2.80 -16.68 16.12
N CYS A 70 3.19 -17.91 16.54
CA CYS A 70 3.01 -19.12 15.70
C CYS A 70 3.02 -20.53 16.39
N PHE A 71 2.60 -21.57 15.64
CA PHE A 71 2.61 -23.03 15.95
C PHE A 71 3.59 -23.85 15.09
N VAL A 72 3.99 -25.07 15.47
CA VAL A 72 4.77 -25.98 14.60
C VAL A 72 3.93 -26.76 13.58
N LYS A 73 4.59 -27.30 12.53
CA LYS A 73 3.97 -28.26 11.58
C LYS A 73 3.33 -29.45 12.30
N ASP A 74 2.33 -30.06 11.67
CA ASP A 74 1.54 -31.20 12.18
C ASP A 74 0.65 -30.88 13.40
N THR A 75 0.59 -29.63 13.86
CA THR A 75 -0.46 -29.17 14.79
C THR A 75 -1.83 -29.33 14.13
N LEU A 76 -2.73 -30.12 14.72
CA LEU A 76 -4.03 -30.42 14.12
C LEU A 76 -5.03 -29.32 14.46
N VAL A 77 -5.53 -28.62 13.44
CA VAL A 77 -6.57 -27.60 13.52
C VAL A 77 -7.92 -28.23 13.25
N ALA A 78 -8.92 -27.95 14.10
CA ALA A 78 -10.27 -28.42 13.89
C ALA A 78 -10.98 -27.59 12.80
N THR A 79 -11.41 -28.24 11.72
CA THR A 79 -12.07 -27.60 10.56
C THR A 79 -13.39 -28.29 10.23
N THR A 80 -14.18 -27.73 9.31
CA THR A 80 -15.38 -28.41 8.77
C THR A 80 -15.05 -29.67 7.96
N ARG A 81 -13.81 -29.80 7.46
CA ARG A 81 -13.30 -30.94 6.67
C ARG A 81 -12.55 -31.98 7.52
N GLY A 82 -12.60 -31.85 8.85
CA GLY A 82 -11.92 -32.72 9.80
C GLY A 82 -10.75 -32.03 10.50
N LEU A 83 -9.82 -32.83 11.03
CA LEU A 83 -8.61 -32.32 11.70
C LEU A 83 -7.47 -32.20 10.69
N ILE A 84 -7.13 -30.96 10.34
CA ILE A 84 -6.15 -30.66 9.29
C ILE A 84 -4.86 -30.16 9.95
N PRO A 85 -3.68 -30.68 9.56
CA PRO A 85 -2.40 -30.09 9.96
C PRO A 85 -2.35 -28.60 9.59
N ILE A 86 -1.89 -27.73 10.49
CA ILE A 86 -1.93 -26.27 10.30
C ILE A 86 -1.29 -25.81 8.98
N GLN A 87 -0.23 -26.49 8.52
CA GLN A 87 0.44 -26.19 7.24
C GLN A 87 -0.37 -26.54 5.99
N GLU A 88 -1.47 -27.28 6.14
CA GLU A 88 -2.35 -27.75 5.06
C GLU A 88 -3.71 -27.05 5.07
N VAL A 89 -3.95 -26.17 6.04
CA VAL A 89 -5.12 -25.29 6.06
C VAL A 89 -5.02 -24.30 4.90
N LYS A 90 -6.14 -24.03 4.22
CA LYS A 90 -6.23 -23.16 3.05
C LYS A 90 -7.04 -21.90 3.35
N LYS A 91 -6.72 -20.80 2.66
CA LYS A 91 -7.57 -19.59 2.67
C LYS A 91 -8.97 -19.98 2.19
N GLY A 92 -9.99 -19.55 2.92
CA GLY A 92 -11.39 -19.93 2.71
C GLY A 92 -11.83 -21.20 3.42
N ASP A 93 -10.93 -21.98 4.04
CA ASP A 93 -11.35 -23.07 4.93
C ASP A 93 -12.13 -22.51 6.13
N ILE A 94 -13.03 -23.33 6.66
CA ILE A 94 -13.82 -22.98 7.85
C ILE A 94 -13.25 -23.73 9.05
N VAL A 95 -12.73 -22.98 10.03
CA VAL A 95 -12.20 -23.50 11.28
C VAL A 95 -13.27 -23.48 12.37
N LEU A 96 -13.14 -24.38 13.35
CA LEU A 96 -13.99 -24.41 14.53
C LEU A 96 -13.37 -23.54 15.63
N THR A 97 -14.17 -22.68 16.25
CA THR A 97 -13.77 -21.74 17.32
C THR A 97 -14.30 -22.24 18.67
N GLU A 98 -14.31 -21.46 19.76
CA GLU A 98 -15.03 -21.89 20.97
C GLU A 98 -16.55 -21.81 20.77
N ASN A 99 -17.03 -20.75 20.12
CA ASN A 99 -18.46 -20.42 20.05
C ASN A 99 -19.12 -20.78 18.71
N GLY A 100 -18.37 -21.28 17.73
CA GLY A 100 -18.94 -21.53 16.41
C GLY A 100 -17.93 -21.94 15.35
N LYS A 101 -18.03 -21.30 14.20
CA LYS A 101 -17.20 -21.55 13.02
C LYS A 101 -16.85 -20.24 12.35
N GLU A 102 -15.64 -20.13 11.83
CA GLU A 102 -15.16 -18.92 11.19
C GLU A 102 -14.32 -19.24 9.97
N LYS A 103 -14.23 -18.29 9.04
CA LYS A 103 -13.48 -18.44 7.80
C LYS A 103 -12.02 -18.04 8.01
N VAL A 104 -11.12 -18.83 7.44
CA VAL A 104 -9.69 -18.50 7.34
C VAL A 104 -9.50 -17.47 6.25
N VAL A 105 -9.02 -16.29 6.62
CA VAL A 105 -8.79 -15.17 5.69
C VAL A 105 -7.35 -15.10 5.20
N GLU A 106 -6.38 -15.55 6.00
CA GLU A 106 -4.96 -15.57 5.63
C GLU A 106 -4.21 -16.75 6.26
N LEU A 107 -3.06 -17.10 5.68
CA LEU A 107 -2.17 -18.17 6.12
C LEU A 107 -0.74 -17.64 6.24
N TYR A 108 -0.01 -18.13 7.24
CA TYR A 108 1.37 -17.74 7.46
C TYR A 108 2.28 -18.95 7.63
N GLU A 109 3.43 -18.93 6.93
CA GLU A 109 4.57 -19.83 7.18
C GLU A 109 5.78 -18.99 7.59
N MET A 110 6.34 -19.26 8.76
CA MET A 110 7.41 -18.53 9.41
C MET A 110 8.67 -19.41 9.59
N PRO A 111 9.88 -18.81 9.59
CA PRO A 111 11.14 -19.53 9.79
C PRO A 111 11.26 -20.12 11.20
N LYS A 112 12.37 -20.82 11.47
CA LYS A 112 12.63 -21.43 12.77
C LYS A 112 12.62 -20.38 13.90
N LYS A 113 11.81 -20.62 14.94
CA LYS A 113 11.69 -19.75 16.14
C LYS A 113 12.08 -20.51 17.41
N GLU A 114 12.37 -19.81 18.50
CA GLU A 114 12.42 -20.42 19.84
C GLU A 114 11.02 -20.84 20.27
N LEU A 115 10.88 -22.06 20.81
CA LEU A 115 9.58 -22.67 21.07
C LEU A 115 9.46 -23.13 22.52
N LEU A 116 8.23 -23.10 23.02
CA LEU A 116 7.81 -23.75 24.26
C LEU A 116 6.85 -24.89 23.93
N LYS A 117 7.01 -26.01 24.62
CA LYS A 117 6.06 -27.12 24.63
C LYS A 117 5.19 -26.99 25.87
N VAL A 118 3.93 -26.61 25.66
CA VAL A 118 2.90 -26.56 26.70
C VAL A 118 2.25 -27.94 26.76
N THR A 119 2.41 -28.67 27.88
CA THR A 119 1.79 -29.99 28.07
C THR A 119 0.74 -29.93 29.19
N LEU A 120 -0.44 -30.47 28.91
CA LEU A 120 -1.53 -30.59 29.88
C LEU A 120 -1.40 -31.87 30.71
N GLU A 121 -2.11 -31.95 31.83
CA GLU A 121 -2.04 -33.06 32.80
C GLU A 121 -2.43 -34.43 32.22
N ASN A 122 -3.22 -34.44 31.16
CA ASN A 122 -3.59 -35.66 30.43
C ASN A 122 -2.57 -36.06 29.36
N GLY A 123 -1.58 -35.21 29.06
CA GLY A 123 -0.49 -35.46 28.11
C GLY A 123 -0.66 -34.85 26.72
N ILE A 124 -1.78 -34.17 26.43
CA ILE A 124 -1.94 -33.35 25.22
C ILE A 124 -0.96 -32.17 25.29
N SER A 125 -0.35 -31.83 24.17
CA SER A 125 0.60 -30.72 24.11
C SER A 125 0.55 -29.94 22.82
N ASN A 126 0.88 -28.66 22.89
CA ASN A 126 1.17 -27.81 21.74
C ASN A 126 2.61 -27.29 21.84
N VAL A 127 3.32 -27.27 20.71
CA VAL A 127 4.65 -26.65 20.60
C VAL A 127 4.49 -25.35 19.84
N VAL A 128 4.80 -24.23 20.51
CA VAL A 128 4.39 -22.88 20.10
C VAL A 128 5.48 -21.86 20.39
N THR A 129 5.39 -20.69 19.79
CA THR A 129 6.23 -19.55 20.19
C THR A 129 5.91 -19.09 21.62
N LYS A 130 6.90 -18.50 22.31
CA LYS A 130 6.79 -18.05 23.71
C LYS A 130 5.56 -17.17 24.00
N SER A 131 5.12 -16.39 23.03
CA SER A 131 4.04 -15.43 23.24
C SER A 131 2.65 -15.90 22.78
N GLN A 132 2.56 -17.08 22.14
CA GLN A 132 1.28 -17.67 21.71
C GLN A 132 0.28 -17.73 22.86
N LYS A 133 -0.93 -17.20 22.65
CA LYS A 133 -1.96 -17.15 23.69
C LYS A 133 -2.84 -18.40 23.72
N PHE A 134 -3.13 -18.85 24.94
CA PHE A 134 -4.09 -19.90 25.28
C PHE A 134 -5.20 -19.31 26.13
N LYS A 135 -6.43 -19.81 25.95
CA LYS A 135 -7.56 -19.42 26.77
C LYS A 135 -7.54 -20.18 28.09
N VAL A 136 -7.61 -19.47 29.21
CA VAL A 136 -7.44 -20.01 30.58
C VAL A 136 -8.63 -19.61 31.45
N LEU A 137 -9.17 -20.55 32.23
CA LEU A 137 -10.27 -20.31 33.16
C LEU A 137 -9.74 -19.72 34.48
N THR A 138 -10.35 -18.61 34.91
CA THR A 138 -10.08 -17.94 36.19
C THR A 138 -10.98 -18.44 37.32
N LYS A 139 -10.70 -18.02 38.56
CA LYS A 139 -11.48 -18.42 39.74
C LYS A 139 -12.93 -17.95 39.70
N ASP A 140 -13.20 -16.85 39.00
CA ASP A 140 -14.53 -16.24 38.85
C ASP A 140 -15.30 -16.81 37.65
N LEU A 141 -14.87 -17.96 37.12
CA LEU A 141 -15.43 -18.64 35.94
C LEU A 141 -15.32 -17.84 34.62
N ASN A 142 -14.51 -16.79 34.59
CA ASN A 142 -14.20 -16.03 33.37
C ASN A 142 -13.04 -16.65 32.60
N ALA A 143 -13.10 -16.63 31.27
CA ALA A 143 -12.03 -17.08 30.38
C ALA A 143 -11.14 -15.90 29.97
N VAL A 144 -9.83 -16.00 30.22
CA VAL A 144 -8.84 -14.97 29.90
C VAL A 144 -7.70 -15.53 29.03
N TRP A 145 -7.11 -14.69 28.20
CA TRP A 145 -5.94 -15.08 27.39
C TRP A 145 -4.66 -14.99 28.22
N LYS A 146 -3.83 -16.04 28.19
CA LYS A 146 -2.47 -16.05 28.74
C LYS A 146 -1.47 -16.48 27.68
N GLU A 147 -0.32 -15.81 27.60
CA GLU A 147 0.78 -16.22 26.73
C GLU A 147 1.43 -17.53 27.22
N ALA A 148 2.00 -18.30 26.29
CA ALA A 148 2.65 -19.58 26.59
C ALA A 148 3.76 -19.46 27.66
N LYS A 149 4.53 -18.36 27.65
CA LYS A 149 5.59 -18.07 28.63
C LYS A 149 5.04 -17.77 30.04
N ASP A 150 3.80 -17.28 30.13
CA ASP A 150 3.17 -16.87 31.39
C ASP A 150 2.27 -17.96 31.98
N LEU A 151 2.06 -19.06 31.24
CA LEU A 151 1.36 -20.24 31.74
C LEU A 151 2.15 -20.91 32.86
N LYS A 152 1.49 -21.10 34.00
CA LYS A 152 2.07 -21.76 35.18
C LYS A 152 1.47 -23.14 35.35
N LYS A 153 2.24 -24.05 35.94
CA LYS A 153 1.74 -25.37 36.36
C LYS A 153 0.51 -25.19 37.26
N GLY A 154 -0.59 -25.84 36.90
CA GLY A 154 -1.87 -25.73 37.60
C GLY A 154 -2.89 -24.78 36.97
N ASP A 155 -2.50 -23.92 36.01
CA ASP A 155 -3.45 -23.12 35.22
C ASP A 155 -4.40 -24.02 34.42
N TYR A 156 -5.69 -23.69 34.35
CA TYR A 156 -6.70 -24.47 33.65
C TYR A 156 -6.92 -23.95 32.22
N VAL A 157 -6.39 -24.64 31.22
CA VAL A 157 -6.57 -24.30 29.80
C VAL A 157 -7.93 -24.81 29.31
N VAL A 158 -8.63 -23.98 28.52
CA VAL A 158 -9.90 -24.32 27.88
C VAL A 158 -9.65 -25.24 26.69
N VAL A 159 -10.32 -26.39 26.70
CA VAL A 159 -10.19 -27.45 25.69
C VAL A 159 -11.57 -27.77 25.13
N ARG A 160 -11.78 -27.65 23.82
CA ARG A 160 -13.07 -27.96 23.19
C ARG A 160 -13.00 -29.28 22.43
N ALA A 161 -13.84 -30.23 22.82
CA ALA A 161 -13.94 -31.55 22.20
C ALA A 161 -14.99 -31.56 21.07
N VAL A 162 -14.64 -30.99 19.91
CA VAL A 162 -15.59 -30.84 18.79
C VAL A 162 -15.04 -31.48 17.53
N TYR A 163 -15.88 -32.22 16.80
CA TYR A 163 -15.54 -32.78 15.49
C TYR A 163 -16.67 -32.51 14.50
N PRO A 164 -16.36 -32.13 13.25
CA PRO A 164 -17.39 -31.85 12.25
C PRO A 164 -18.26 -33.08 11.94
N LYS A 165 -19.51 -32.83 11.53
CA LYS A 165 -20.41 -33.87 11.03
C LYS A 165 -20.05 -34.20 9.57
N ILE A 166 -19.08 -35.10 9.38
CA ILE A 166 -18.68 -35.59 8.05
C ILE A 166 -19.54 -36.81 7.69
N LYS A 167 -20.20 -36.76 6.52
CA LYS A 167 -21.04 -37.87 6.00
C LYS A 167 -20.35 -38.68 4.90
N GLU A 168 -19.50 -38.05 4.10
CA GLU A 168 -18.87 -38.67 2.93
C GLU A 168 -17.63 -39.48 3.31
N TYR A 169 -17.43 -40.62 2.65
CA TYR A 169 -16.21 -41.41 2.79
C TYR A 169 -15.07 -40.85 1.92
N VAL A 170 -13.85 -40.93 2.45
CA VAL A 170 -12.66 -40.47 1.72
C VAL A 170 -12.37 -41.45 0.57
N LYS A 171 -12.36 -40.96 -0.67
CA LYS A 171 -11.94 -41.75 -1.84
C LYS A 171 -10.45 -42.08 -1.74
N LEU A 172 -10.11 -43.37 -1.78
CA LEU A 172 -8.73 -43.87 -1.66
C LEU A 172 -8.05 -44.05 -3.02
N GLY A 173 -8.81 -44.35 -4.07
CA GLY A 173 -8.30 -44.52 -5.43
C GLY A 173 -9.04 -45.61 -6.20
N MET A 174 -8.53 -45.98 -7.37
CA MET A 174 -9.03 -47.11 -8.15
C MET A 174 -8.20 -48.37 -7.93
N LEU A 175 -8.87 -49.51 -7.79
CA LEU A 175 -8.26 -50.83 -7.75
C LEU A 175 -9.10 -51.78 -8.61
N ASN A 176 -8.47 -52.41 -9.61
CA ASN A 176 -9.14 -53.29 -10.58
C ASN A 176 -10.38 -52.65 -11.24
N GLY A 177 -10.31 -51.36 -11.60
CA GLY A 177 -11.42 -50.62 -12.22
C GLY A 177 -12.54 -50.20 -11.28
N ARG A 178 -12.44 -50.48 -9.96
CA ARG A 178 -13.41 -50.05 -8.95
C ARG A 178 -12.87 -48.95 -8.06
N GLU A 179 -13.74 -48.01 -7.71
CA GLU A 179 -13.41 -46.98 -6.73
C GLU A 179 -13.49 -47.53 -5.32
N ILE A 180 -12.40 -47.37 -4.57
CA ILE A 180 -12.30 -47.79 -3.17
C ILE A 180 -12.44 -46.57 -2.27
N PHE A 181 -13.33 -46.65 -1.29
CA PHE A 181 -13.59 -45.60 -0.31
C PHE A 181 -13.23 -46.07 1.09
N LEU A 182 -12.70 -45.15 1.92
CA LEU A 182 -12.37 -45.43 3.32
C LEU A 182 -13.64 -45.51 4.17
N ASN A 183 -14.27 -46.68 4.16
CA ASN A 183 -15.42 -47.03 4.99
C ASN A 183 -14.98 -47.68 6.32
N GLU A 184 -15.94 -48.12 7.14
CA GLU A 184 -15.70 -48.76 8.44
C GLU A 184 -14.89 -50.07 8.31
N ASN A 185 -15.10 -50.85 7.25
CA ASN A 185 -14.37 -52.10 7.03
C ASN A 185 -12.89 -51.84 6.80
N ILE A 186 -12.56 -50.90 5.90
CA ILE A 186 -11.17 -50.51 5.64
C ILE A 186 -10.57 -49.79 6.85
N GLY A 187 -11.35 -48.99 7.58
CA GLY A 187 -10.94 -48.38 8.84
C GLY A 187 -10.53 -49.42 9.88
N TYR A 188 -11.35 -50.45 10.11
CA TYR A 188 -11.03 -51.56 11.01
C TYR A 188 -9.79 -52.34 10.55
N LEU A 189 -9.70 -52.65 9.25
CA LEU A 189 -8.57 -53.34 8.65
C LEU A 189 -7.26 -52.55 8.85
N LEU A 190 -7.29 -51.24 8.68
CA LEU A 190 -6.16 -50.36 8.93
C LEU A 190 -5.77 -50.34 10.41
N GLY A 191 -6.74 -50.40 11.33
CA GLY A 191 -6.47 -50.47 12.77
C GLY A 191 -5.75 -51.77 13.14
N GLN A 192 -6.15 -52.88 12.52
CA GLN A 192 -5.43 -54.16 12.64
C GLN A 192 -4.04 -54.10 12.00
N LEU A 193 -3.90 -53.47 10.82
CA LEU A 193 -2.60 -53.33 10.16
C LEU A 193 -1.61 -52.50 10.98
N LEU A 194 -2.10 -51.49 11.70
CA LEU A 194 -1.30 -50.64 12.58
C LEU A 194 -1.03 -51.27 13.95
N SER A 195 -1.70 -52.38 14.32
CA SER A 195 -1.47 -53.10 15.58
C SER A 195 -0.77 -54.44 15.32
N ASP A 196 -1.53 -55.54 15.22
CA ASP A 196 -0.99 -56.90 15.03
C ASP A 196 -0.62 -57.25 13.56
N GLY A 197 -0.69 -56.27 12.64
CA GLY A 197 -0.28 -56.43 11.24
C GLY A 197 1.19 -56.07 10.98
N TRP A 198 1.68 -56.51 9.82
CA TRP A 198 3.02 -56.15 9.34
C TRP A 198 3.04 -55.91 7.83
N VAL A 199 4.06 -55.17 7.41
CA VAL A 199 4.40 -54.92 6.01
C VAL A 199 5.83 -55.39 5.78
N GLU A 200 6.01 -56.35 4.87
CA GLU A 200 7.29 -56.87 4.42
C GLU A 200 7.71 -56.17 3.11
N LYS A 201 8.99 -55.81 3.00
CA LYS A 201 9.58 -55.18 1.82
C LYS A 201 10.37 -56.19 1.00
N GLY A 202 10.41 -56.01 -0.32
CA GLY A 202 11.22 -56.83 -1.22
C GLY A 202 10.53 -58.13 -1.67
N TYR A 203 9.21 -58.21 -1.47
CA TYR A 203 8.41 -59.29 -2.01
C TYR A 203 8.42 -59.23 -3.55
N ASN A 204 8.28 -60.39 -4.21
CA ASN A 204 8.29 -60.53 -5.67
C ASN A 204 9.60 -60.00 -6.33
N ARG A 205 10.73 -60.69 -6.11
CA ARG A 205 12.07 -60.36 -6.66
C ARG A 205 12.53 -58.92 -6.34
N GLY A 206 12.24 -58.45 -5.12
CA GLY A 206 12.73 -57.15 -4.63
C GLY A 206 11.91 -55.92 -5.03
N LYS A 207 10.80 -56.05 -5.76
CA LYS A 207 10.07 -54.90 -6.36
C LYS A 207 8.73 -54.51 -5.69
N GLY A 208 8.20 -55.28 -4.73
CA GLY A 208 6.88 -55.00 -4.14
C GLY A 208 6.77 -55.19 -2.62
N PHE A 209 5.58 -54.92 -2.08
CA PHE A 209 5.26 -55.07 -0.65
C PHE A 209 4.39 -56.31 -0.39
N ARG A 210 4.43 -56.80 0.85
CA ARG A 210 3.49 -57.83 1.34
C ARG A 210 2.92 -57.47 2.69
N CYS A 211 1.59 -57.38 2.78
CA CYS A 211 0.89 -57.15 4.03
C CYS A 211 0.44 -58.47 4.65
N GLY A 212 0.50 -58.56 5.98
CA GLY A 212 0.00 -59.69 6.74
C GLY A 212 -0.64 -59.27 8.06
N PHE A 213 -1.48 -60.16 8.59
CA PHE A 213 -2.20 -60.00 9.85
C PHE A 213 -2.05 -61.24 10.70
N CYS A 214 -1.96 -61.06 12.01
CA CYS A 214 -1.84 -62.14 12.96
C CYS A 214 -2.73 -61.86 14.17
N SER A 215 -3.34 -62.89 14.74
CA SER A 215 -4.06 -62.75 16.01
C SER A 215 -4.13 -64.09 16.72
N THR A 216 -4.25 -64.06 18.05
CA THR A 216 -4.64 -65.23 18.84
C THR A 216 -6.15 -65.46 18.83
N SER A 217 -6.92 -64.50 18.34
CA SER A 217 -8.38 -64.59 18.23
C SER A 217 -8.80 -65.03 16.84
N GLN A 218 -9.54 -66.14 16.78
CA GLN A 218 -10.04 -66.68 15.51
C GLN A 218 -11.11 -65.77 14.89
N SER A 219 -11.97 -65.16 15.71
CA SER A 219 -13.04 -64.27 15.26
C SER A 219 -12.48 -62.99 14.61
N VAL A 220 -11.40 -62.42 15.16
CA VAL A 220 -10.70 -61.26 14.58
C VAL A 220 -10.16 -61.59 13.18
N ILE A 221 -9.45 -62.71 13.03
CA ILE A 221 -8.87 -63.12 11.74
C ILE A 221 -9.96 -63.49 10.72
N LYS A 222 -11.06 -64.13 11.15
CA LYS A 222 -12.22 -64.38 10.29
C LYS A 222 -12.85 -63.08 9.79
N LYS A 223 -12.98 -62.05 10.64
CA LYS A 223 -13.48 -60.73 10.24
C LYS A 223 -12.55 -60.06 9.21
N ILE A 224 -11.24 -60.11 9.43
CA ILE A 224 -10.24 -59.60 8.47
C ILE A 224 -10.40 -60.32 7.12
N ALA A 225 -10.57 -61.65 7.12
CA ALA A 225 -10.78 -62.41 5.89
C ALA A 225 -12.04 -61.96 5.14
N LYS A 226 -13.16 -61.79 5.86
CA LYS A 226 -14.43 -61.31 5.30
C LYS A 226 -14.31 -59.88 4.73
N ILE A 227 -13.55 -59.00 5.38
CA ILE A 227 -13.28 -57.65 4.88
C ILE A 227 -12.46 -57.71 3.59
N LEU A 228 -11.40 -58.53 3.54
CA LEU A 228 -10.58 -58.69 2.34
C LEU A 228 -11.37 -59.24 1.16
N GLU A 229 -12.29 -60.16 1.41
CA GLU A 229 -13.18 -60.71 0.40
C GLU A 229 -14.18 -59.66 -0.10
N LYS A 230 -14.82 -58.91 0.81
CA LYS A 230 -15.84 -57.92 0.48
C LYS A 230 -15.28 -56.67 -0.20
N GLU A 231 -14.21 -56.10 0.34
CA GLU A 231 -13.70 -54.79 -0.10
C GLU A 231 -12.66 -54.91 -1.22
N PHE A 232 -11.97 -56.04 -1.33
CA PHE A 232 -10.85 -56.23 -2.28
C PHE A 232 -11.02 -57.45 -3.20
N GLU A 233 -12.15 -58.15 -3.14
CA GLU A 233 -12.42 -59.38 -3.91
C GLU A 233 -11.31 -60.42 -3.76
N TYR A 234 -10.70 -60.47 -2.58
CA TYR A 234 -9.58 -61.34 -2.27
C TYR A 234 -9.97 -62.31 -1.18
N LYS A 235 -10.03 -63.61 -1.51
CA LYS A 235 -10.23 -64.69 -0.54
C LYS A 235 -8.89 -65.10 0.07
N PRO A 236 -8.55 -64.70 1.31
CA PRO A 236 -7.28 -65.05 1.92
C PRO A 236 -7.29 -66.47 2.50
N LYS A 237 -6.11 -67.11 2.50
CA LYS A 237 -5.90 -68.36 3.26
C LYS A 237 -5.58 -68.03 4.72
N ILE A 238 -6.32 -68.64 5.66
CA ILE A 238 -6.04 -68.55 7.09
C ILE A 238 -5.08 -69.69 7.48
N GLU A 239 -3.88 -69.35 7.90
CA GLU A 239 -2.90 -70.28 8.44
C GLU A 239 -3.03 -70.39 9.96
N LYS A 240 -3.03 -71.62 10.49
CA LYS A 240 -3.03 -71.90 11.94
C LYS A 240 -1.64 -72.40 12.34
N ARG A 241 -1.02 -71.75 13.32
CA ARG A 241 0.27 -72.17 13.92
C ARG A 241 0.10 -72.33 15.43
N VAL A 242 0.52 -73.47 15.98
CA VAL A 242 0.52 -73.71 17.43
C VAL A 242 1.91 -73.42 17.96
N ARG A 243 2.04 -72.52 18.93
CA ARG A 243 3.33 -72.18 19.55
C ARG A 243 3.13 -72.00 21.06
N SER A 244 3.89 -72.76 21.87
CA SER A 244 3.96 -72.63 23.34
C SER A 244 2.58 -72.48 24.03
N LYS A 245 1.67 -73.45 23.82
CA LYS A 245 0.30 -73.51 24.38
C LYS A 245 -0.70 -72.44 23.88
N ARG A 246 -0.38 -71.66 22.84
CA ARG A 246 -1.33 -70.73 22.19
C ARG A 246 -1.46 -70.99 20.70
N THR A 247 -2.69 -70.88 20.20
CA THR A 247 -2.98 -70.95 18.77
C THR A 247 -2.86 -69.55 18.17
N LEU A 248 -2.12 -69.45 17.08
CA LEU A 248 -1.91 -68.23 16.32
C LEU A 248 -2.56 -68.39 14.93
N TYR A 249 -3.44 -67.46 14.57
CA TYR A 249 -4.07 -67.40 13.26
C TYR A 249 -3.42 -66.28 12.44
N MET A 250 -3.18 -66.54 11.16
CA MET A 250 -2.45 -65.62 10.30
C MET A 250 -3.03 -65.55 8.89
N ILE A 251 -3.06 -64.36 8.33
CA ILE A 251 -3.37 -64.08 6.93
C ILE A 251 -2.15 -63.42 6.28
N ARG A 252 -1.77 -63.89 5.09
CA ARG A 252 -0.81 -63.20 4.22
C ARG A 252 -1.50 -62.85 2.91
N ILE A 253 -1.43 -61.59 2.51
CA ILE A 253 -1.99 -61.15 1.23
C ILE A 253 -0.98 -61.44 0.13
N ASN A 254 -1.29 -62.38 -0.75
CA ASN A 254 -0.41 -62.84 -1.84
C ASN A 254 -0.72 -62.14 -3.19
N LYS A 255 -1.36 -60.97 -3.17
CA LYS A 255 -1.70 -60.19 -4.37
C LYS A 255 -1.01 -58.83 -4.32
N ALA A 256 0.01 -58.65 -5.16
CA ALA A 256 0.88 -57.47 -5.17
C ALA A 256 0.07 -56.17 -5.33
N GLN A 257 -0.90 -56.14 -6.25
CA GLN A 257 -1.77 -54.97 -6.47
C GLN A 257 -2.47 -54.47 -5.19
N ILE A 258 -2.97 -55.38 -4.35
CA ILE A 258 -3.65 -55.02 -3.09
C ILE A 258 -2.63 -54.52 -2.07
N ASN A 259 -1.49 -55.20 -1.95
CA ASN A 259 -0.43 -54.80 -1.03
C ASN A 259 0.12 -53.41 -1.37
N ASP A 260 0.47 -53.20 -2.64
CA ASP A 260 1.00 -51.94 -3.13
C ASP A 260 -0.05 -50.83 -2.99
N PHE A 261 -1.33 -51.11 -3.29
CA PHE A 261 -2.43 -50.15 -3.05
C PHE A 261 -2.51 -49.72 -1.59
N LEU A 262 -2.63 -50.66 -0.65
CA LEU A 262 -2.74 -50.36 0.78
C LEU A 262 -1.52 -49.60 1.30
N VAL A 263 -0.32 -50.03 0.92
CA VAL A 263 0.93 -49.40 1.35
C VAL A 263 1.08 -47.99 0.77
N ASN A 264 0.73 -47.80 -0.51
CA ASN A 264 0.86 -46.51 -1.19
C ASN A 264 -0.16 -45.48 -0.70
N VAL A 265 -1.43 -45.87 -0.61
CA VAL A 265 -2.52 -45.00 -0.17
C VAL A 265 -2.29 -44.49 1.26
N PHE A 266 -1.90 -45.38 2.17
CA PHE A 266 -1.67 -45.01 3.58
C PHE A 266 -0.22 -44.60 3.89
N LYS A 267 0.65 -44.58 2.89
CA LYS A 267 2.07 -44.22 2.99
C LYS A 267 2.84 -45.04 4.04
N LEU A 268 2.66 -46.35 4.01
CA LEU A 268 3.23 -47.28 5.00
C LEU A 268 4.64 -47.77 4.61
N GLN A 269 5.21 -47.34 3.48
CA GLN A 269 6.48 -47.84 2.94
C GLN A 269 7.66 -47.67 3.90
N GLN A 270 7.63 -46.68 4.80
CA GLN A 270 8.74 -46.41 5.75
C GLN A 270 8.28 -46.48 7.21
N ALA A 271 7.07 -46.98 7.45
CA ALA A 271 6.53 -47.11 8.78
C ALA A 271 7.17 -48.30 9.51
N THR A 272 7.77 -48.04 10.66
CA THR A 272 8.23 -49.04 11.61
C THR A 272 7.38 -48.95 12.87
N ALA A 273 7.53 -49.87 13.82
CA ALA A 273 6.81 -49.80 15.09
C ALA A 273 6.97 -48.46 15.83
N HIS A 274 8.13 -47.78 15.70
CA HIS A 274 8.41 -46.50 16.36
C HIS A 274 8.04 -45.27 15.52
N THR A 275 8.03 -45.37 14.18
CA THR A 275 7.67 -44.25 13.28
C THR A 275 6.23 -44.29 12.78
N LYS A 276 5.48 -45.39 13.01
CA LYS A 276 4.09 -45.51 12.56
C LYS A 276 3.25 -44.36 13.13
N LYS A 277 2.29 -43.90 12.33
CA LYS A 277 1.38 -42.79 12.64
C LYS A 277 0.00 -43.12 12.09
N ILE A 278 -1.04 -42.50 12.61
CA ILE A 278 -2.38 -42.63 12.05
C ILE A 278 -2.39 -41.95 10.67
N PRO A 279 -2.84 -42.63 9.60
CA PRO A 279 -2.93 -42.03 8.27
C PRO A 279 -3.83 -40.81 8.24
N ARG A 280 -3.47 -39.83 7.41
CA ARG A 280 -4.13 -38.51 7.37
C ARG A 280 -5.61 -38.60 7.00
N GLN A 281 -5.97 -39.54 6.14
CA GLN A 281 -7.34 -39.76 5.68
C GLN A 281 -8.32 -40.02 6.84
N ILE A 282 -7.86 -40.63 7.93
CA ILE A 282 -8.70 -40.89 9.12
C ILE A 282 -9.16 -39.60 9.78
N PHE A 283 -8.31 -38.56 9.80
CA PHE A 283 -8.61 -37.29 10.46
C PHE A 283 -9.69 -36.48 9.74
N SER A 284 -10.00 -36.82 8.49
CA SER A 284 -11.07 -36.24 7.67
C SER A 284 -12.18 -37.25 7.35
N SER A 285 -12.27 -38.35 8.09
CA SER A 285 -13.28 -39.39 7.88
C SER A 285 -14.48 -39.25 8.82
N PRO A 286 -15.66 -39.82 8.48
CA PRO A 286 -16.78 -39.91 9.40
C PRO A 286 -16.41 -40.53 10.75
N LYS A 287 -17.12 -40.14 11.82
CA LYS A 287 -16.88 -40.67 13.18
C LYS A 287 -16.94 -42.20 13.24
N SER A 288 -17.82 -42.83 12.46
CA SER A 288 -17.95 -44.29 12.36
C SER A 288 -16.66 -44.96 11.88
N VAL A 289 -15.97 -44.38 10.89
CA VAL A 289 -14.69 -44.87 10.37
C VAL A 289 -13.58 -44.74 11.41
N ILE A 290 -13.53 -43.60 12.12
CA ILE A 290 -12.57 -43.38 13.22
C ILE A 290 -12.80 -44.42 14.33
N VAL A 291 -14.05 -44.66 14.70
CA VAL A 291 -14.43 -45.67 15.70
C VAL A 291 -14.08 -47.09 15.23
N ALA A 292 -14.24 -47.40 13.94
CA ALA A 292 -13.85 -48.68 13.37
C ALA A 292 -12.33 -48.90 13.43
N LEU A 293 -11.53 -47.85 13.12
CA LEU A 293 -10.07 -47.87 13.31
C LEU A 293 -9.71 -48.16 14.77
N ILE A 294 -10.32 -47.43 15.72
CA ILE A 294 -10.07 -47.63 17.15
C ILE A 294 -10.47 -49.05 17.57
N SER A 295 -11.59 -49.58 17.08
CA SER A 295 -12.01 -50.97 17.34
C SER A 295 -10.96 -51.96 16.85
N GLY A 296 -10.42 -51.77 15.65
CA GLY A 296 -9.31 -52.56 15.12
C GLY A 296 -8.05 -52.47 15.98
N LEU A 297 -7.68 -51.27 16.45
CA LEU A 297 -6.54 -51.08 17.35
C LEU A 297 -6.74 -51.77 18.70
N ILE A 298 -7.96 -51.74 19.25
CA ILE A 298 -8.29 -52.37 20.53
C ILE A 298 -8.32 -53.89 20.41
N ASP A 299 -8.87 -54.45 19.33
CA ASP A 299 -8.87 -55.89 19.07
C ASP A 299 -7.46 -56.45 18.91
N GLY A 300 -6.51 -55.66 18.37
CA GLY A 300 -5.09 -56.03 18.33
C GLY A 300 -4.36 -55.71 19.64
N ASP A 301 -3.58 -54.62 19.63
CA ASP A 301 -2.68 -54.22 20.73
C ASP A 301 -3.40 -53.68 21.99
N GLY A 302 -4.70 -53.35 21.92
CA GLY A 302 -5.41 -52.77 23.05
C GLY A 302 -5.81 -53.75 24.16
N HIS A 303 -6.05 -53.21 25.34
CA HIS A 303 -6.39 -53.97 26.55
C HIS A 303 -7.66 -53.43 27.21
N VAL A 304 -8.60 -54.34 27.54
CA VAL A 304 -9.76 -54.07 28.39
C VAL A 304 -9.53 -54.74 29.75
N HIS A 305 -9.45 -53.93 30.81
CA HIS A 305 -9.10 -54.42 32.14
C HIS A 305 -10.26 -55.22 32.77
N LYS A 306 -9.98 -56.38 33.38
CA LYS A 306 -11.00 -57.31 33.90
C LYS A 306 -11.89 -56.74 35.02
N ARG A 307 -11.29 -55.97 35.95
CA ARG A 307 -11.98 -55.47 37.17
C ARG A 307 -12.08 -53.94 37.30
N ARG A 308 -11.33 -53.19 36.50
CA ARG A 308 -11.25 -51.72 36.58
C ARG A 308 -11.93 -51.17 35.35
N ASN A 309 -12.65 -50.05 35.49
CA ASN A 309 -13.28 -49.37 34.36
C ASN A 309 -12.24 -48.63 33.50
N VAL A 310 -11.34 -49.39 32.85
CA VAL A 310 -10.18 -48.88 32.13
C VAL A 310 -9.99 -49.64 30.83
N LEU A 311 -9.84 -48.88 29.74
CA LEU A 311 -9.27 -49.36 28.47
C LEU A 311 -7.89 -48.74 28.32
N SER A 312 -6.94 -49.49 27.78
CA SER A 312 -5.61 -48.96 27.47
C SER A 312 -5.15 -49.40 26.08
N PHE A 313 -4.32 -48.57 25.46
CA PHE A 313 -3.63 -48.88 24.22
C PHE A 313 -2.16 -48.49 24.36
N ASP A 314 -1.27 -49.43 24.06
CA ASP A 314 0.17 -49.27 24.24
C ASP A 314 0.88 -49.25 22.89
N SER A 315 1.84 -48.34 22.72
CA SER A 315 2.67 -48.28 21.53
C SER A 315 4.04 -47.70 21.81
N VAL A 316 5.05 -48.12 21.05
CA VAL A 316 6.38 -47.50 21.06
C VAL A 316 6.45 -46.25 20.19
N SER A 317 5.40 -45.96 19.39
CA SER A 317 5.27 -44.70 18.64
C SER A 317 4.54 -43.65 19.46
N GLU A 318 5.27 -42.67 20.00
CA GLU A 318 4.66 -41.53 20.69
C GLU A 318 3.74 -40.73 19.76
N LYS A 319 4.13 -40.58 18.48
CA LYS A 319 3.35 -39.81 17.50
C LYS A 319 1.97 -40.42 17.27
N MET A 320 1.89 -41.75 17.14
CA MET A 320 0.62 -42.46 17.01
C MET A 320 -0.25 -42.32 18.26
N ILE A 321 0.35 -42.40 19.46
CA ILE A 321 -0.38 -42.22 20.73
C ILE A 321 -0.93 -40.79 20.86
N ASN A 322 -0.15 -39.77 20.55
CA ASN A 322 -0.61 -38.38 20.57
C ASN A 322 -1.76 -38.15 19.58
N GLN A 323 -1.65 -38.71 18.38
CA GLN A 323 -2.69 -38.66 17.35
C GLN A 323 -3.98 -39.38 17.77
N LEU A 324 -3.86 -40.57 18.34
CA LEU A 324 -5.00 -41.33 18.88
C LEU A 324 -5.67 -40.57 20.03
N GLN A 325 -4.88 -39.95 20.91
CA GLN A 325 -5.38 -39.11 21.99
C GLN A 325 -6.20 -37.92 21.47
N ILE A 326 -5.73 -37.25 20.41
CA ILE A 326 -6.46 -36.14 19.79
C ILE A 326 -7.76 -36.63 19.14
N LEU A 327 -7.75 -37.77 18.44
CA LEU A 327 -8.97 -38.35 17.87
C LEU A 327 -10.00 -38.71 18.95
N LEU A 328 -9.57 -39.34 20.04
CA LEU A 328 -10.43 -39.65 21.18
C LEU A 328 -11.01 -38.37 21.80
N LEU A 329 -10.19 -37.32 21.99
CA LEU A 329 -10.67 -36.03 22.48
C LEU A 329 -11.82 -35.51 21.60
N HIS A 330 -11.69 -35.55 20.28
CA HIS A 330 -12.69 -35.04 19.34
C HIS A 330 -13.93 -35.94 19.21
N LEU A 331 -13.86 -37.18 19.74
CA LEU A 331 -15.03 -38.03 20.00
C LEU A 331 -15.69 -37.78 21.37
N GLY A 332 -15.21 -36.78 22.13
CA GLY A 332 -15.69 -36.47 23.48
C GLY A 332 -15.06 -37.35 24.57
N ILE A 333 -13.98 -38.08 24.26
CA ILE A 333 -13.35 -39.06 25.14
C ILE A 333 -12.00 -38.51 25.64
N ILE A 334 -11.96 -38.10 26.91
CA ILE A 334 -10.70 -37.68 27.54
C ILE A 334 -9.90 -38.92 27.97
N SER A 335 -8.66 -39.01 27.49
CA SER A 335 -7.70 -40.07 27.80
C SER A 335 -6.42 -39.50 28.41
N LYS A 336 -5.71 -40.31 29.20
CA LYS A 336 -4.45 -39.93 29.86
C LYS A 336 -3.28 -40.72 29.28
N LYS A 337 -2.26 -40.00 28.79
CA LYS A 337 -1.00 -40.56 28.32
C LYS A 337 -0.03 -40.77 29.48
N TYR A 338 0.59 -41.93 29.49
CA TYR A 338 1.74 -42.27 30.34
C TYR A 338 2.90 -42.68 29.45
N SER A 339 4.10 -42.37 29.91
CA SER A 339 5.33 -42.91 29.33
C SER A 339 6.00 -43.75 30.41
N GLY A 340 6.38 -44.98 30.09
CA GLY A 340 7.07 -45.85 31.05
C GLY A 340 8.42 -45.28 31.48
N LYS A 341 8.93 -45.68 32.66
CA LYS A 341 10.36 -45.54 32.99
C LYS A 341 11.15 -46.57 32.18
N LYS A 342 12.40 -46.27 31.79
CA LYS A 342 13.34 -47.26 31.20
C LYS A 342 13.31 -48.52 32.08
N LEU A 343 12.84 -49.65 31.54
CA LEU A 343 12.85 -50.95 32.23
C LEU A 343 13.95 -51.83 31.64
N THR A 344 14.60 -52.57 32.53
CA THR A 344 15.74 -53.46 32.29
C THR A 344 15.42 -54.57 31.28
N SER A 345 16.46 -55.01 30.57
CA SER A 345 16.42 -56.08 29.57
C SER A 345 15.79 -57.36 30.12
N HIS A 346 15.04 -58.08 29.30
CA HIS A 346 14.50 -59.40 29.65
C HIS A 346 15.04 -60.45 28.68
N ILE A 347 15.20 -61.68 29.16
CA ILE A 347 15.67 -62.81 28.38
C ILE A 347 14.47 -63.48 27.73
N LEU A 348 14.51 -63.63 26.40
CA LEU A 348 13.49 -64.34 25.63
C LEU A 348 14.20 -65.40 24.80
N ASN A 349 13.92 -66.69 25.07
CA ASN A 349 14.60 -67.84 24.47
C ASN A 349 16.14 -67.77 24.56
N GLY A 350 16.69 -67.50 25.75
CA GLY A 350 18.15 -67.45 25.95
C GLY A 350 18.85 -66.22 25.35
N ARG A 351 18.13 -65.29 24.72
CA ARG A 351 18.69 -64.02 24.20
C ARG A 351 18.27 -62.84 25.07
N LEU A 352 19.26 -62.03 25.46
CA LEU A 352 19.05 -60.76 26.15
C LEU A 352 18.41 -59.76 25.18
N VAL A 353 17.13 -59.43 25.36
CA VAL A 353 16.43 -58.44 24.52
C VAL A 353 16.49 -57.08 25.21
N ALA A 354 17.39 -56.21 24.73
CA ALA A 354 17.43 -54.82 25.14
C ALA A 354 16.22 -54.05 24.57
N ARG A 355 15.32 -53.55 25.43
CA ARG A 355 14.25 -52.62 25.00
C ARG A 355 14.88 -51.25 24.70
N LYS A 356 15.13 -50.96 23.42
CA LYS A 356 15.76 -49.69 22.96
C LYS A 356 14.82 -48.47 23.00
N HIS A 357 13.50 -48.65 23.11
CA HIS A 357 12.51 -47.57 23.00
C HIS A 357 11.53 -47.54 24.19
N LEU A 358 11.07 -46.34 24.55
CA LEU A 358 10.08 -46.12 25.60
C LEU A 358 8.70 -46.62 25.13
N LEU A 359 7.96 -47.26 26.04
CA LEU A 359 6.56 -47.62 25.79
C LEU A 359 5.65 -46.48 26.25
N HIS A 360 4.75 -46.06 25.37
CA HIS A 360 3.75 -45.03 25.64
C HIS A 360 2.38 -45.70 25.75
N SER A 361 1.68 -45.44 26.85
CA SER A 361 0.39 -46.02 27.18
C SER A 361 -0.68 -44.95 27.22
N LEU A 362 -1.79 -45.17 26.53
CA LEU A 362 -2.96 -44.29 26.55
C LEU A 362 -4.08 -44.97 27.32
N GLU A 363 -4.42 -44.48 28.52
CA GLU A 363 -5.51 -45.02 29.34
C GLU A 363 -6.77 -44.16 29.25
N ILE A 364 -7.93 -44.82 29.08
CA ILE A 364 -9.26 -44.23 29.16
C ILE A 364 -9.96 -44.79 30.40
N LYS A 365 -10.49 -43.94 31.28
CA LYS A 365 -11.03 -44.34 32.60
C LYS A 365 -12.48 -43.92 32.82
N SER A 366 -13.14 -44.60 33.74
CA SER A 366 -14.44 -44.21 34.33
C SER A 366 -15.52 -43.96 33.26
N ARG A 367 -16.24 -42.84 33.30
CA ARG A 367 -17.32 -42.54 32.34
C ARG A 367 -16.87 -42.49 30.88
N PHE A 368 -15.62 -42.11 30.60
CA PHE A 368 -15.11 -42.05 29.23
C PHE A 368 -14.81 -43.44 28.68
N ALA A 369 -14.46 -44.40 29.55
CA ALA A 369 -14.32 -45.80 29.17
C ALA A 369 -15.67 -46.42 28.81
N VAL A 370 -16.71 -46.09 29.57
CA VAL A 370 -18.10 -46.50 29.27
C VAL A 370 -18.59 -45.85 27.98
N LEU A 371 -18.36 -44.55 27.79
CA LEU A 371 -18.73 -43.86 26.55
C LEU A 371 -18.04 -44.50 25.34
N LEU A 372 -16.73 -44.72 25.41
CA LEU A 372 -16.01 -45.39 24.33
C LEU A 372 -16.53 -46.81 24.10
N SER A 373 -16.87 -47.56 25.16
CA SER A 373 -17.41 -48.91 25.01
C SER A 373 -18.70 -48.96 24.22
N THR A 374 -19.57 -47.95 24.35
CA THR A 374 -20.82 -47.88 23.56
C THR A 374 -20.59 -47.62 22.07
N LEU A 375 -19.40 -47.13 21.70
CA LEU A 375 -19.03 -46.87 20.31
C LEU A 375 -18.29 -48.05 19.66
N LEU A 376 -17.50 -48.80 20.43
CA LEU A 376 -16.63 -49.85 19.89
C LEU A 376 -17.41 -51.10 19.43
N ASN A 377 -16.93 -51.68 18.32
CA ASN A 377 -17.43 -52.96 17.80
C ASN A 377 -16.28 -53.98 17.72
N LEU A 378 -16.02 -54.62 18.85
CA LEU A 378 -14.92 -55.57 19.04
C LEU A 378 -15.29 -56.98 18.56
N SER A 379 -14.34 -57.65 17.93
CA SER A 379 -14.48 -59.02 17.44
C SER A 379 -13.74 -60.02 18.31
N ASP A 380 -12.76 -59.60 19.12
CA ASP A 380 -12.19 -60.45 20.15
C ASP A 380 -13.23 -60.71 21.25
N GLU A 381 -13.65 -61.97 21.38
CA GLU A 381 -14.74 -62.39 22.27
C GLU A 381 -14.45 -62.03 23.72
N LEU A 382 -13.21 -62.25 24.19
CA LEU A 382 -12.81 -61.96 25.57
C LEU A 382 -12.79 -60.46 25.86
N LYS A 383 -12.32 -59.64 24.92
CA LYS A 383 -12.33 -58.17 25.06
C LYS A 383 -13.75 -57.63 24.99
N ALA A 384 -14.59 -58.14 24.10
CA ALA A 384 -15.99 -57.76 23.96
C ALA A 384 -16.82 -58.10 25.21
N GLU A 385 -16.63 -59.27 25.82
CA GLU A 385 -17.27 -59.63 27.09
C GLU A 385 -16.85 -58.68 28.22
N ARG A 386 -15.56 -58.40 28.35
CA ARG A 386 -15.05 -57.47 29.39
C ARG A 386 -15.59 -56.06 29.21
N LEU A 387 -15.81 -55.64 27.97
CA LEU A 387 -16.34 -54.32 27.64
C LEU A 387 -17.79 -54.16 28.15
N LYS A 388 -18.60 -55.23 28.14
CA LYS A 388 -19.96 -55.24 28.73
C LYS A 388 -19.96 -55.12 30.27
N LEU A 389 -18.85 -55.44 30.94
CA LEU A 389 -18.73 -55.36 32.40
C LEU A 389 -18.42 -53.94 32.92
N LEU A 390 -18.13 -52.99 32.02
CA LEU A 390 -17.82 -51.61 32.39
C LEU A 390 -19.08 -50.90 32.92
N LYS A 391 -18.98 -50.33 34.13
CA LYS A 391 -20.09 -49.60 34.78
C LYS A 391 -19.70 -48.17 35.06
N THR A 392 -20.64 -47.23 35.01
CA THR A 392 -20.37 -45.85 35.46
C THR A 392 -20.13 -45.85 36.97
N ARG A 393 -18.86 -45.68 37.39
CA ARG A 393 -18.49 -45.48 38.79
C ARG A 393 -17.64 -44.21 38.90
N ASN A 394 -18.06 -43.31 39.79
CA ASN A 394 -17.45 -42.03 40.14
C ASN A 394 -17.33 -41.01 39.00
N VAL A 395 -17.46 -39.73 39.35
CA VAL A 395 -17.23 -38.60 38.45
C VAL A 395 -15.76 -38.60 38.04
N SER A 396 -15.48 -38.49 36.74
CA SER A 396 -14.10 -38.34 36.27
C SER A 396 -13.56 -36.98 36.69
N HIS A 397 -12.32 -36.91 37.16
CA HIS A 397 -11.63 -35.65 37.45
C HIS A 397 -11.67 -34.68 36.26
N TYR A 398 -11.61 -35.18 35.02
CA TYR A 398 -11.68 -34.36 33.82
C TYR A 398 -13.09 -33.82 33.50
N ASP A 399 -14.12 -34.29 34.21
CA ASP A 399 -15.49 -33.81 34.06
C ASP A 399 -15.81 -32.65 35.02
N ILE A 400 -14.87 -32.30 35.89
CA ILE A 400 -14.97 -31.21 36.85
C ILE A 400 -14.92 -29.86 36.10
N ILE A 401 -15.85 -28.97 36.43
CA ILE A 401 -15.74 -27.55 36.11
C ILE A 401 -15.02 -26.88 37.28
N PRO A 402 -13.77 -26.41 37.11
CA PRO A 402 -13.02 -25.79 38.20
C PRO A 402 -13.78 -24.59 38.77
N TYR A 403 -13.73 -24.41 40.08
CA TYR A 403 -14.34 -23.28 40.82
C TYR A 403 -15.89 -23.22 40.81
N ALA A 404 -16.57 -24.00 39.96
CA ALA A 404 -18.02 -23.91 39.77
C ALA A 404 -18.84 -24.17 41.04
N GLY A 405 -18.40 -25.09 41.92
CA GLY A 405 -19.12 -25.39 43.16
C GLY A 405 -19.35 -24.15 44.02
N LYS A 406 -18.28 -23.42 44.33
CA LYS A 406 -18.34 -22.23 45.18
C LYS A 406 -19.23 -21.15 44.58
N VAL A 407 -19.04 -20.85 43.30
CA VAL A 407 -19.75 -19.77 42.60
C VAL A 407 -21.24 -20.09 42.44
N ILE A 408 -21.58 -21.32 42.02
CA ILE A 408 -22.97 -21.75 41.85
C ILE A 408 -23.72 -21.76 43.19
N PHE A 409 -23.12 -22.32 44.24
CA PHE A 409 -23.80 -22.40 45.54
C PHE A 409 -23.94 -21.04 46.22
N GLN A 410 -23.05 -20.08 45.92
CA GLN A 410 -23.21 -18.69 46.34
C GLN A 410 -24.41 -18.02 45.63
N GLU A 411 -24.45 -18.07 44.29
CA GLU A 411 -25.57 -17.53 43.49
C GLU A 411 -26.93 -18.08 43.93
N LEU A 412 -27.02 -19.40 44.13
CA LEU A 412 -28.24 -20.07 44.56
C LEU A 412 -28.66 -19.73 45.99
N SER A 413 -27.71 -19.30 46.83
CA SER A 413 -27.99 -18.85 48.20
C SER A 413 -28.48 -17.41 48.21
N GLU A 414 -27.91 -16.53 47.39
CA GLU A 414 -28.30 -15.12 47.29
C GLU A 414 -29.71 -14.96 46.69
N LYS A 415 -30.07 -15.78 45.71
CA LYS A 415 -31.41 -15.78 45.09
C LYS A 415 -32.46 -16.62 45.86
N HIS A 416 -32.14 -17.11 47.05
CA HIS A 416 -33.05 -17.90 47.88
C HIS A 416 -33.98 -17.01 48.71
N ILE A 417 -35.27 -17.32 48.74
CA ILE A 417 -36.31 -16.49 49.41
C ILE A 417 -36.75 -17.13 50.74
N GLY A 418 -35.98 -18.08 51.28
CA GLY A 418 -36.34 -18.85 52.48
C GLY A 418 -37.23 -20.07 52.19
N GLY A 419 -37.24 -21.06 53.09
CA GLY A 419 -38.13 -22.25 53.02
C GLY A 419 -37.97 -23.20 51.81
N GLY A 420 -36.98 -22.95 50.94
CA GLY A 420 -36.74 -23.69 49.69
C GLY A 420 -37.36 -23.06 48.44
N TRP A 421 -37.81 -21.81 48.52
CA TRP A 421 -38.49 -21.07 47.45
C TRP A 421 -37.54 -20.17 46.64
N TYR A 422 -37.85 -20.04 45.35
CA TYR A 422 -37.18 -19.21 44.36
C TYR A 422 -38.20 -18.46 43.51
N LYS A 423 -37.80 -17.37 42.86
CA LYS A 423 -38.57 -16.70 41.82
C LYS A 423 -37.96 -17.03 40.47
N ASP A 424 -38.79 -17.29 39.47
CA ASP A 424 -38.34 -17.40 38.09
C ASP A 424 -38.22 -16.01 37.43
N THR A 425 -37.82 -15.99 36.15
CA THR A 425 -37.65 -14.77 35.35
C THR A 425 -38.95 -13.99 35.13
N GLN A 426 -40.11 -14.61 35.33
CA GLN A 426 -41.43 -13.97 35.25
C GLN A 426 -41.98 -13.57 36.62
N GLY A 427 -41.19 -13.73 37.70
CA GLY A 427 -41.57 -13.40 39.07
C GLY A 427 -42.44 -14.46 39.75
N THR A 428 -42.72 -15.58 39.10
CA THR A 428 -43.52 -16.68 39.65
C THR A 428 -42.69 -17.44 40.69
N LYS A 429 -43.26 -17.64 41.88
CA LYS A 429 -42.61 -18.40 42.94
C LYS A 429 -42.67 -19.89 42.61
N PHE A 430 -41.52 -20.56 42.63
CA PHE A 430 -41.45 -22.00 42.46
C PHE A 430 -40.60 -22.65 43.56
N ARG A 431 -40.95 -23.88 43.92
CA ARG A 431 -40.22 -24.67 44.90
C ARG A 431 -39.47 -25.79 44.20
N ARG A 432 -38.13 -25.70 44.16
CA ARG A 432 -37.28 -26.73 43.56
C ARG A 432 -36.06 -27.04 44.43
N SER A 433 -36.10 -28.20 45.08
CA SER A 433 -34.99 -28.73 45.86
C SER A 433 -33.93 -29.33 44.93
N ILE A 434 -32.65 -29.11 45.22
CA ILE A 434 -31.55 -29.87 44.62
C ILE A 434 -31.48 -31.20 45.38
N LYS A 435 -31.43 -32.33 44.67
CA LYS A 435 -31.45 -33.67 45.27
C LYS A 435 -30.24 -34.48 44.81
N TYR A 436 -29.73 -35.33 45.68
CA TYR A 436 -28.83 -36.40 45.28
C TYR A 436 -29.56 -37.39 44.35
N PRO A 437 -28.84 -38.18 43.54
CA PRO A 437 -29.44 -39.23 42.72
C PRO A 437 -30.22 -40.27 43.54
N THR A 438 -29.89 -40.41 44.83
CA THR A 438 -30.59 -41.25 45.81
C THR A 438 -31.90 -40.65 46.34
N GLY A 439 -32.28 -39.45 45.89
CA GLY A 439 -33.53 -38.77 46.27
C GLY A 439 -33.43 -37.84 47.49
N SER A 440 -32.36 -37.93 48.28
CA SER A 440 -32.12 -37.08 49.46
C SER A 440 -31.88 -35.61 49.09
N LYS A 441 -32.44 -34.66 49.85
CA LYS A 441 -32.26 -33.21 49.61
C LYS A 441 -30.84 -32.76 49.95
N ILE A 442 -30.24 -31.95 49.09
CA ILE A 442 -28.93 -31.30 49.33
C ILE A 442 -29.16 -30.04 50.17
N ARG A 443 -28.54 -29.95 51.35
CA ARG A 443 -28.54 -28.75 52.19
C ARG A 443 -27.30 -27.91 51.88
N TYR A 444 -27.43 -26.58 51.82
CA TYR A 444 -26.34 -25.64 51.53
C TYR A 444 -25.35 -25.55 52.70
N SER A 445 -24.55 -26.59 52.97
CA SER A 445 -23.49 -26.55 53.98
C SER A 445 -22.21 -25.89 53.43
N SER A 446 -21.37 -25.37 54.33
CA SER A 446 -20.02 -24.85 54.00
C SER A 446 -19.20 -25.88 53.21
N ASP A 447 -19.30 -27.16 53.59
CA ASP A 447 -18.55 -28.26 52.98
C ASP A 447 -18.96 -28.57 51.53
N LEU A 448 -20.17 -28.17 51.12
CA LEU A 448 -20.66 -28.33 49.74
C LEU A 448 -20.19 -27.18 48.83
N LYS A 449 -19.93 -25.99 49.37
CA LYS A 449 -19.37 -24.84 48.62
C LYS A 449 -17.94 -25.11 48.14
N GLU A 450 -17.15 -25.85 48.91
CA GLU A 450 -15.75 -26.17 48.59
C GLU A 450 -15.58 -27.43 47.72
N LYS A 451 -16.67 -28.15 47.39
CA LYS A 451 -16.61 -29.36 46.54
C LYS A 451 -16.62 -29.01 45.05
N SER A 452 -15.67 -29.60 44.31
CA SER A 452 -15.64 -29.58 42.85
C SER A 452 -16.88 -30.24 42.26
N LEU A 453 -17.59 -29.53 41.38
CA LEU A 453 -18.76 -30.05 40.67
C LEU A 453 -18.40 -30.49 39.26
N GLY A 454 -18.76 -31.72 38.91
CA GLY A 454 -18.69 -32.22 37.54
C GLY A 454 -19.92 -31.88 36.71
N LYS A 455 -19.77 -31.83 35.38
CA LYS A 455 -20.88 -31.61 34.45
C LYS A 455 -22.02 -32.62 34.65
N THR A 456 -21.69 -33.89 34.88
CA THR A 456 -22.69 -34.92 35.18
C THR A 456 -23.44 -34.62 36.48
N GLN A 457 -22.76 -34.18 37.54
CA GLN A 457 -23.41 -33.84 38.81
C GLN A 457 -24.34 -32.63 38.65
N ILE A 458 -23.91 -31.61 37.91
CA ILE A 458 -24.72 -30.42 37.66
C ILE A 458 -26.04 -30.77 36.95
N LYS A 459 -26.01 -31.75 36.02
CA LYS A 459 -27.21 -32.30 35.38
C LYS A 459 -28.04 -33.15 36.32
N GLU A 460 -27.46 -34.22 36.87
CA GLU A 460 -28.18 -35.21 37.68
C GLU A 460 -28.81 -34.62 38.94
N TRP A 461 -28.18 -33.60 39.54
CA TRP A 461 -28.71 -32.95 40.74
C TRP A 461 -29.76 -31.86 40.42
N GLY A 462 -30.04 -31.61 39.14
CA GLY A 462 -31.00 -30.60 38.69
C GLY A 462 -30.54 -29.15 38.89
N ILE A 463 -29.22 -28.91 38.98
CA ILE A 463 -28.63 -27.58 39.17
C ILE A 463 -28.80 -26.74 37.91
N GLN A 464 -28.50 -27.30 36.73
CA GLN A 464 -28.60 -26.60 35.44
C GLN A 464 -30.01 -26.02 35.21
N GLU A 465 -31.04 -26.86 35.33
CA GLU A 465 -32.42 -26.41 35.12
C GLU A 465 -32.88 -25.37 36.15
N LYS A 466 -32.32 -25.43 37.36
CA LYS A 466 -32.63 -24.44 38.41
C LYS A 466 -31.99 -23.09 38.10
N LEU A 467 -30.73 -23.07 37.67
CA LEU A 467 -30.04 -21.84 37.22
C LEU A 467 -30.76 -21.19 36.03
N ASN A 468 -31.24 -21.99 35.07
CA ASN A 468 -32.03 -21.52 33.94
C ASN A 468 -33.34 -20.87 34.41
N LYS A 469 -34.09 -21.51 35.33
CA LYS A 469 -35.37 -20.98 35.81
C LYS A 469 -35.24 -19.66 36.56
N ILE A 470 -34.18 -19.46 37.34
CA ILE A 470 -33.95 -18.21 38.09
C ILE A 470 -33.30 -17.10 37.25
N GLY A 471 -33.05 -17.32 35.95
CA GLY A 471 -32.40 -16.35 35.08
C GLY A 471 -31.02 -15.92 35.57
N SER A 472 -30.18 -16.85 36.01
CA SER A 472 -28.80 -16.52 36.41
C SER A 472 -27.90 -16.38 35.20
N ASP A 473 -27.01 -15.38 35.19
CA ASP A 473 -25.99 -15.22 34.15
C ASP A 473 -25.02 -16.42 34.10
N LEU A 474 -24.83 -17.11 35.24
CA LEU A 474 -24.07 -18.36 35.30
C LEU A 474 -24.71 -19.50 34.50
N ALA A 475 -26.03 -19.43 34.26
CA ALA A 475 -26.73 -20.45 33.48
C ALA A 475 -26.19 -20.51 32.05
N ASN A 476 -25.89 -19.36 31.44
CA ASN A 476 -25.31 -19.27 30.10
C ASN A 476 -23.95 -19.95 30.03
N PHE A 477 -23.05 -19.66 30.98
CA PHE A 477 -21.73 -20.29 31.06
C PHE A 477 -21.85 -21.82 31.25
N ILE A 478 -22.71 -22.27 32.16
CA ILE A 478 -22.88 -23.70 32.44
C ILE A 478 -23.50 -24.44 31.24
N ASN A 479 -24.49 -23.85 30.58
CA ASN A 479 -25.06 -24.41 29.35
C ASN A 479 -23.99 -24.51 28.26
N HIS A 480 -23.23 -23.45 28.01
CA HIS A 480 -22.12 -23.41 27.06
C HIS A 480 -21.09 -24.53 27.34
N VAL A 481 -20.60 -24.64 28.57
CA VAL A 481 -19.60 -25.66 28.94
C VAL A 481 -20.11 -27.09 28.74
N ILE A 482 -21.40 -27.31 28.99
CA ILE A 482 -22.04 -28.61 28.89
C ILE A 482 -22.36 -28.98 27.44
N GLU A 483 -23.00 -28.08 26.70
CA GLU A 483 -23.52 -28.31 25.35
C GLU A 483 -22.39 -28.33 24.32
N ASP A 484 -21.41 -27.43 24.45
CA ASP A 484 -20.27 -27.33 23.53
C ASP A 484 -19.08 -28.21 23.88
N SER A 485 -19.26 -29.13 24.84
CA SER A 485 -18.25 -30.13 25.22
C SER A 485 -16.89 -29.52 25.60
N ILE A 486 -16.93 -28.45 26.43
CA ILE A 486 -15.74 -27.71 26.87
C ILE A 486 -15.15 -28.30 28.14
N PHE A 487 -13.89 -28.72 28.11
CA PHE A 487 -13.15 -29.28 29.23
C PHE A 487 -12.09 -28.30 29.73
N PHE A 488 -11.71 -28.43 31.00
CA PHE A 488 -10.68 -27.61 31.62
C PHE A 488 -9.57 -28.51 32.12
N LEU A 489 -8.39 -28.40 31.53
CA LEU A 489 -7.25 -29.26 31.82
C LEU A 489 -6.10 -28.45 32.40
N LYS A 490 -5.49 -28.96 33.47
CA LYS A 490 -4.36 -28.27 34.11
C LYS A 490 -3.11 -28.33 33.23
N VAL A 491 -2.38 -27.22 33.17
CA VAL A 491 -0.99 -27.19 32.67
C VAL A 491 -0.13 -28.04 33.59
N LYS A 492 0.54 -29.06 33.02
CA LYS A 492 1.46 -29.95 33.72
C LYS A 492 2.87 -29.36 33.75
N ASN A 493 3.36 -28.92 32.60
CA ASN A 493 4.65 -28.27 32.43
C ASN A 493 4.66 -27.39 31.16
N VAL A 494 5.60 -26.46 31.14
CA VAL A 494 5.98 -25.63 29.99
C VAL A 494 7.49 -25.74 29.86
N GLU A 495 7.97 -26.32 28.77
CA GLU A 495 9.39 -26.68 28.58
C GLU A 495 9.92 -26.10 27.28
N GLU A 496 11.21 -25.76 27.20
CA GLU A 496 11.81 -25.33 25.94
C GLU A 496 11.82 -26.45 24.89
N SER A 497 11.60 -26.09 23.63
CA SER A 497 11.60 -27.01 22.50
C SER A 497 12.55 -26.55 21.40
N LYS A 498 13.08 -27.51 20.64
CA LYS A 498 14.01 -27.25 19.54
C LYS A 498 13.39 -26.30 18.52
N PRO A 499 14.15 -25.32 17.98
CA PRO A 499 13.64 -24.42 16.96
C PRO A 499 13.21 -25.13 15.67
N GLU A 500 11.96 -24.91 15.27
CA GLU A 500 11.37 -25.48 14.06
C GLU A 500 10.58 -24.42 13.29
N LYS A 501 10.35 -24.67 11.98
CA LYS A 501 9.47 -23.83 11.16
C LYS A 501 8.09 -23.76 11.80
N THR A 502 7.49 -22.59 11.73
CA THR A 502 6.21 -22.33 12.37
C THR A 502 5.17 -21.82 11.38
N TYR A 503 3.89 -21.95 11.75
CA TYR A 503 2.73 -21.67 10.93
C TYR A 503 1.68 -20.98 11.78
N ASP A 504 0.86 -20.14 11.16
CA ASP A 504 -0.35 -19.63 11.78
C ASP A 504 -1.43 -19.30 10.75
N ILE A 505 -2.65 -19.02 11.20
CA ILE A 505 -3.80 -18.69 10.36
C ILE A 505 -4.55 -17.48 10.92
N GLN A 506 -5.03 -16.59 10.05
CA GLN A 506 -5.94 -15.50 10.43
C GLN A 506 -7.39 -15.91 10.21
N VAL A 507 -8.24 -15.50 11.13
CA VAL A 507 -9.66 -15.85 11.22
C VAL A 507 -10.47 -14.55 11.35
N GLU A 508 -11.56 -14.41 10.60
CA GLU A 508 -12.23 -13.13 10.30
C GLU A 508 -12.75 -12.35 11.52
N ASN A 509 -13.52 -13.00 12.41
CA ASN A 509 -14.21 -12.28 13.50
C ASN A 509 -13.80 -12.72 14.91
N ALA A 510 -13.76 -14.03 15.18
CA ALA A 510 -13.58 -14.53 16.55
C ALA A 510 -12.12 -14.44 17.06
N HIS A 511 -11.16 -14.23 16.15
CA HIS A 511 -9.73 -14.21 16.47
C HIS A 511 -9.19 -15.44 17.24
N GLU A 512 -9.89 -16.57 17.18
CA GLU A 512 -9.53 -17.81 17.86
C GLU A 512 -9.81 -19.03 16.98
N PHE A 513 -9.13 -20.13 17.26
CA PHE A 513 -9.38 -21.44 16.66
C PHE A 513 -8.95 -22.56 17.61
N ILE A 514 -9.27 -23.81 17.25
CA ILE A 514 -8.92 -24.98 18.07
C ILE A 514 -7.68 -25.68 17.51
N ALA A 515 -6.60 -25.71 18.28
CA ALA A 515 -5.34 -26.37 17.94
C ALA A 515 -5.03 -27.53 18.91
N ASN A 516 -4.97 -28.76 18.38
CA ASN A 516 -4.86 -30.00 19.16
C ASN A 516 -5.89 -30.09 20.32
N GLY A 517 -7.07 -29.49 20.11
CA GLY A 517 -8.16 -29.43 21.09
C GLY A 517 -8.11 -28.23 22.06
N MET A 518 -7.01 -27.48 22.13
CA MET A 518 -6.91 -26.28 22.96
C MET A 518 -7.47 -25.06 22.21
N VAL A 519 -8.18 -24.18 22.91
CA VAL A 519 -8.63 -22.90 22.36
C VAL A 519 -7.46 -21.92 22.37
N VAL A 520 -7.07 -21.45 21.18
CA VAL A 520 -5.90 -20.60 20.95
C VAL A 520 -6.27 -19.37 20.13
N HIS A 521 -5.53 -18.29 20.35
CA HIS A 521 -5.74 -17.03 19.64
C HIS A 521 -4.99 -17.03 18.28
N ASN A 522 -5.50 -16.33 17.27
CA ASN A 522 -4.79 -16.09 16.00
C ASN A 522 -3.72 -15.00 16.13
N CYS A 523 -2.76 -14.91 15.22
CA CYS A 523 -1.72 -13.89 15.29
C CYS A 523 -2.31 -12.48 15.13
N LEU A 524 -2.11 -11.66 16.18
CA LEU A 524 -2.16 -10.20 16.12
C LEU A 524 -0.83 -9.69 16.70
N GLY A 525 -0.21 -8.72 16.04
CA GLY A 525 1.02 -8.09 16.53
C GLY A 525 0.81 -7.51 17.94
N LYS A 526 1.82 -7.61 18.82
CA LYS A 526 1.75 -7.20 20.25
C LYS A 526 1.13 -5.82 20.52
N PHE A 527 1.27 -4.89 19.56
CA PHE A 527 0.77 -3.52 19.65
C PHE A 527 -0.20 -3.17 18.52
N HIS A 528 -0.42 -4.06 17.54
CA HIS A 528 -1.19 -3.75 16.33
C HIS A 528 -2.43 -4.63 16.21
N PRO A 529 -3.65 -4.06 16.34
CA PRO A 529 -4.90 -4.77 16.11
C PRO A 529 -5.24 -4.93 14.60
N HIS A 530 -4.25 -4.83 13.72
CA HIS A 530 -4.42 -4.76 12.26
C HIS A 530 -3.56 -5.82 11.57
N GLY A 531 -3.96 -6.21 10.35
CA GLY A 531 -3.30 -7.28 9.61
C GLY A 531 -1.82 -7.01 9.33
N ASP A 532 -1.04 -8.09 9.35
CA ASP A 532 0.41 -8.15 9.16
C ASP A 532 0.90 -7.37 7.93
N THR A 533 0.13 -7.35 6.84
CA THR A 533 0.47 -6.65 5.59
C THR A 533 0.60 -5.14 5.82
N ALA A 534 -0.33 -4.51 6.54
CA ALA A 534 -0.27 -3.06 6.79
C ALA A 534 0.94 -2.69 7.66
N VAL A 535 1.31 -3.56 8.60
CA VAL A 535 2.51 -3.40 9.43
C VAL A 535 3.77 -3.59 8.59
N TYR A 536 3.80 -4.60 7.73
CA TYR A 536 4.93 -4.88 6.86
C TYR A 536 5.15 -3.78 5.81
N ASP A 537 4.09 -3.27 5.17
CA ASP A 537 4.18 -2.19 4.19
C ASP A 537 4.70 -0.90 4.84
N ALA A 538 4.23 -0.58 6.05
CA ALA A 538 4.73 0.55 6.83
C ALA A 538 6.21 0.35 7.20
N LEU A 539 6.60 -0.87 7.61
CA LEU A 539 7.98 -1.23 7.92
C LEU A 539 8.88 -1.10 6.69
N VAL A 540 8.44 -1.61 5.53
CA VAL A 540 9.17 -1.53 4.26
C VAL A 540 9.35 -0.08 3.85
N ARG A 541 8.29 0.73 3.89
CA ARG A 541 8.36 2.16 3.57
C ARG A 541 9.36 2.89 4.48
N MET A 542 9.40 2.55 5.77
CA MET A 542 10.37 3.14 6.71
C MET A 542 11.83 2.72 6.45
N ALA A 543 12.06 1.69 5.65
CA ALA A 543 13.38 1.21 5.25
C ALA A 543 13.83 1.69 3.86
N GLN A 544 12.92 2.21 3.05
CA GLN A 544 13.20 2.65 1.67
C GLN A 544 13.83 4.05 1.64
N PRO A 545 15.06 4.21 1.11
CA PRO A 545 15.77 5.49 1.08
C PRO A 545 15.18 6.51 0.08
N PHE A 546 14.37 6.06 -0.87
CA PHE A 546 13.64 6.94 -1.82
C PHE A 546 12.25 7.35 -1.30
N ALA A 547 11.75 6.72 -0.23
CA ALA A 547 10.43 6.99 0.34
C ALA A 547 10.50 7.92 1.56
N LEU A 548 11.54 7.80 2.38
CA LEU A 548 11.83 8.67 3.52
C LEU A 548 13.18 9.37 3.34
N ARG A 549 13.24 10.65 3.71
CA ARG A 549 14.48 11.44 3.66
C ARG A 549 15.54 10.92 4.64
N TYR A 550 15.11 10.48 5.82
CA TYR A 550 15.91 9.83 6.85
C TYR A 550 15.25 8.49 7.27
N PRO A 551 15.67 7.36 6.68
CA PRO A 551 15.12 6.05 7.00
C PRO A 551 15.21 5.69 8.48
N LEU A 552 14.12 5.15 9.03
CA LEU A 552 14.03 4.78 10.44
C LEU A 552 14.38 3.30 10.67
N ILE A 553 14.29 2.50 9.61
CA ILE A 553 14.58 1.07 9.64
C ILE A 553 15.71 0.78 8.67
N GLN A 554 16.68 0.00 9.11
CA GLN A 554 17.70 -0.53 8.22
C GLN A 554 17.24 -1.90 7.74
N GLY A 555 16.95 -2.02 6.44
CA GLY A 555 16.58 -3.28 5.81
C GLY A 555 17.77 -4.01 5.19
N GLN A 556 17.74 -5.34 5.22
CA GLN A 556 18.63 -6.23 4.47
C GLN A 556 17.80 -7.22 3.65
N GLY A 557 18.07 -7.29 2.34
CA GLY A 557 17.28 -8.03 1.36
C GLY A 557 16.53 -7.10 0.39
N ASN A 558 15.61 -7.65 -0.41
CA ASN A 558 14.83 -6.85 -1.34
C ASN A 558 13.66 -6.13 -0.62
N PHE A 559 13.80 -4.82 -0.41
CA PHE A 559 12.78 -3.94 0.17
C PHE A 559 12.01 -3.13 -0.89
N GLY A 560 12.03 -3.58 -2.13
CA GLY A 560 11.47 -2.87 -3.28
C GLY A 560 12.45 -1.86 -3.87
N SER A 561 12.09 -1.35 -5.04
CA SER A 561 12.91 -0.43 -5.84
C SER A 561 12.09 0.80 -6.26
N ILE A 562 12.78 1.82 -6.79
CA ILE A 562 12.13 3.00 -7.40
C ILE A 562 11.33 2.65 -8.68
N ASP A 563 11.57 1.45 -9.21
CA ASP A 563 10.92 0.91 -10.41
C ASP A 563 9.53 0.35 -10.09
N GLY A 564 9.16 0.32 -8.80
CA GLY A 564 7.89 -0.20 -8.29
C GLY A 564 7.88 -1.69 -8.02
N ASP A 565 9.04 -2.33 -8.02
CA ASP A 565 9.13 -3.73 -7.63
C ASP A 565 8.62 -3.89 -6.21
N ALA A 566 7.71 -4.85 -6.02
CA ALA A 566 7.22 -5.18 -4.70
C ALA A 566 8.38 -5.66 -3.80
N PRO A 567 8.38 -5.31 -2.51
CA PRO A 567 9.33 -5.87 -1.57
C PRO A 567 9.20 -7.39 -1.53
N ALA A 568 10.32 -8.09 -1.30
CA ALA A 568 10.25 -9.52 -1.03
C ALA A 568 9.39 -9.78 0.20
N ALA A 569 8.77 -10.96 0.30
CA ALA A 569 7.96 -11.31 1.46
C ALA A 569 8.78 -11.20 2.76
N MET A 570 8.13 -10.85 3.88
CA MET A 570 8.73 -10.64 5.21
C MET A 570 9.58 -11.79 5.77
N ARG A 571 9.52 -12.97 5.13
CA ARG A 571 10.34 -14.16 5.40
C ARG A 571 11.77 -14.09 4.84
N TYR A 572 11.98 -13.26 3.81
CA TYR A 572 13.28 -13.09 3.16
C TYR A 572 13.99 -11.83 3.62
N THR A 573 13.23 -10.79 3.94
CA THR A 573 13.75 -9.51 4.42
C THR A 573 14.11 -9.55 5.90
N GLU A 574 15.18 -8.86 6.26
CA GLU A 574 15.63 -8.65 7.63
C GLU A 574 15.69 -7.16 7.94
N CYS A 575 15.47 -6.79 9.20
CA CYS A 575 15.47 -5.42 9.64
C CYS A 575 16.09 -5.23 11.03
N ARG A 576 16.54 -4.00 11.29
CA ARG A 576 16.88 -3.44 12.61
C ARG A 576 16.61 -1.93 12.60
N LEU A 577 16.65 -1.28 13.76
CA LEU A 577 16.54 0.19 13.82
C LEU A 577 17.78 0.84 13.22
N THR A 578 17.63 1.98 12.56
CA THR A 578 18.80 2.83 12.22
C THR A 578 19.34 3.50 13.49
N SER A 579 20.59 3.97 13.44
CA SER A 579 21.15 4.76 14.54
C SER A 579 20.35 6.05 14.74
N PHE A 580 19.88 6.67 13.65
CA PHE A 580 18.99 7.82 13.67
C PHE A 580 17.64 7.53 14.35
N ALA A 581 17.00 6.40 14.07
CA ALA A 581 15.76 6.00 14.75
C ALA A 581 15.94 5.72 16.25
N SER A 582 17.15 5.29 16.66
CA SER A 582 17.46 5.07 18.07
C SER A 582 17.38 6.39 18.87
N GLU A 583 17.74 7.53 18.27
CA GLU A 583 17.59 8.86 18.90
C GLU A 583 16.12 9.24 19.15
N CYS A 584 15.18 8.67 18.38
CA CYS A 584 13.74 8.92 18.56
C CYS A 584 13.18 8.24 19.83
N LEU A 585 13.83 7.16 20.27
CA LEU A 585 13.44 6.34 21.42
C LEU A 585 14.30 6.62 22.66
N LYS A 586 15.28 7.52 22.55
CA LYS A 586 16.18 7.90 23.64
C LYS A 586 15.37 8.39 24.84
N ASP A 587 15.74 7.93 26.03
CA ASP A 587 15.09 8.28 27.31
C ASP A 587 13.62 7.82 27.47
N ILE A 588 13.10 6.94 26.62
CA ILE A 588 11.71 6.44 26.73
C ILE A 588 11.43 5.69 28.04
N ASN A 589 12.45 5.07 28.63
CA ASN A 589 12.35 4.32 29.89
C ASN A 589 12.42 5.22 31.15
N LYS A 590 12.64 6.53 30.99
CA LYS A 590 12.75 7.51 32.09
C LYS A 590 11.43 8.25 32.35
N ASN A 591 10.29 7.61 32.08
CA ASN A 591 8.95 8.17 32.25
C ASN A 591 8.73 9.52 31.53
N THR A 592 9.39 9.71 30.39
CA THR A 592 9.39 10.95 29.61
C THR A 592 8.10 11.17 28.83
N VAL A 593 7.39 10.10 28.48
CA VAL A 593 6.16 10.12 27.70
C VAL A 593 5.05 9.35 28.41
N ARG A 594 3.79 9.71 28.13
CA ARG A 594 2.62 9.02 28.70
C ARG A 594 2.43 7.67 28.00
N PHE A 595 2.22 6.63 28.79
CA PHE A 595 1.86 5.30 28.32
C PHE A 595 0.37 5.05 28.53
N VAL A 596 -0.26 4.37 27.58
CA VAL A 596 -1.64 3.90 27.64
C VAL A 596 -1.68 2.37 27.47
N PRO A 597 -2.69 1.66 27.99
CA PRO A 597 -2.90 0.26 27.66
C PRO A 597 -2.98 0.08 26.14
N ASN A 598 -2.41 -1.00 25.61
CA ASN A 598 -2.58 -1.39 24.22
C ASN A 598 -4.03 -1.88 23.97
N PHE A 599 -4.34 -2.26 22.72
CA PHE A 599 -5.70 -2.60 22.29
C PHE A 599 -6.38 -3.74 23.10
N ASP A 600 -5.61 -4.65 23.70
CA ASP A 600 -6.13 -5.75 24.54
C ASP A 600 -5.78 -5.59 26.03
N ALA A 601 -5.29 -4.41 26.42
CA ALA A 601 -4.84 -4.05 27.77
C ALA A 601 -3.79 -4.97 28.41
N SER A 602 -3.14 -5.85 27.63
CA SER A 602 -2.10 -6.76 28.13
C SER A 602 -0.74 -6.08 28.30
N LEU A 603 -0.47 -5.04 27.51
CA LEU A 603 0.77 -4.27 27.51
C LEU A 603 0.46 -2.76 27.57
N LYS A 604 1.51 -1.96 27.76
CA LYS A 604 1.43 -0.52 27.63
C LYS A 604 2.17 -0.05 26.38
N GLU A 605 1.59 0.89 25.66
CA GLU A 605 2.18 1.55 24.50
C GLU A 605 2.34 3.07 24.72
N PRO A 606 3.36 3.70 24.14
CA PRO A 606 3.58 5.14 24.28
C PRO A 606 2.61 5.94 23.40
N THR A 607 1.99 6.97 23.98
CA THR A 607 1.10 7.90 23.28
C THR A 607 1.83 8.80 22.28
N CYS A 608 3.12 9.04 22.49
CA CYS A 608 4.07 9.71 21.59
C CYS A 608 5.48 9.22 21.95
N LEU A 609 6.47 9.44 21.08
CA LEU A 609 7.87 9.16 21.36
C LEU A 609 8.60 10.40 21.91
N PRO A 610 9.69 10.23 22.67
CA PRO A 610 10.55 11.34 23.08
C PRO A 610 11.07 12.16 21.89
N ALA A 611 11.31 11.52 20.74
CA ALA A 611 11.55 12.11 19.43
C ALA A 611 12.54 13.29 19.46
N LEU A 612 13.82 13.00 19.76
CA LEU A 612 14.87 14.02 19.65
C LEU A 612 14.95 14.59 18.23
N PRO A 613 14.89 13.82 17.12
CA PRO A 613 14.78 14.40 15.79
C PRO A 613 13.37 14.98 15.52
N PRO A 614 13.24 16.18 14.91
CA PRO A 614 11.95 16.78 14.52
C PRO A 614 11.32 16.09 13.28
N LEU A 615 10.94 14.82 13.41
CA LEU A 615 10.57 13.94 12.29
C LEU A 615 9.43 14.46 11.40
N LEU A 616 8.48 15.25 11.94
CA LEU A 616 7.38 15.79 11.16
C LEU A 616 7.88 16.67 10.00
N LEU A 617 8.88 17.50 10.24
CA LEU A 617 9.51 18.32 9.20
C LEU A 617 10.50 17.50 8.38
N LEU A 618 11.34 16.69 9.04
CA LEU A 618 12.42 15.96 8.37
C LEU A 618 11.94 14.92 7.36
N ASN A 619 11.01 14.06 7.77
CA ASN A 619 10.50 12.98 6.93
C ASN A 619 9.16 13.30 6.27
N GLY A 620 8.45 14.31 6.76
CA GLY A 620 7.12 14.63 6.29
C GLY A 620 6.10 13.54 6.63
N SER A 621 4.89 13.68 6.10
CA SER A 621 3.83 12.69 6.26
C SER A 621 2.81 12.82 5.15
N THR A 622 2.35 11.68 4.64
CA THR A 622 1.31 11.62 3.61
C THR A 622 0.19 10.71 4.09
N GLY A 623 -1.06 11.15 4.07
CA GLY A 623 -2.18 10.34 4.54
C GLY A 623 -3.54 10.89 4.12
N ILE A 624 -4.45 9.97 3.81
CA ILE A 624 -5.86 10.27 3.57
C ILE A 624 -6.63 9.77 4.78
N ALA A 625 -7.47 10.64 5.34
CA ALA A 625 -8.36 10.37 6.45
C ALA A 625 -9.82 10.55 6.00
N VAL A 626 -10.79 10.35 6.90
CA VAL A 626 -12.21 10.58 6.58
C VAL A 626 -12.44 12.08 6.41
N GLY A 627 -12.67 12.54 5.18
CA GLY A 627 -12.93 13.95 4.86
C GLY A 627 -11.71 14.89 4.92
N MET A 628 -10.50 14.37 5.18
CA MET A 628 -9.28 15.18 5.35
C MET A 628 -8.07 14.50 4.70
N ALA A 629 -7.02 15.27 4.42
CA ALA A 629 -5.75 14.75 3.94
C ALA A 629 -4.58 15.55 4.55
N THR A 630 -3.47 14.86 4.76
CA THR A 630 -2.18 15.46 5.12
C THR A 630 -1.16 15.12 4.05
N ASN A 631 -0.36 16.12 3.68
CA ASN A 631 0.71 15.97 2.72
C ASN A 631 1.83 16.97 3.04
N ILE A 632 2.68 16.59 4.00
CA ILE A 632 3.82 17.39 4.49
C ILE A 632 5.07 16.89 3.78
N PRO A 633 5.82 17.75 3.07
CA PRO A 633 7.03 17.34 2.40
C PRO A 633 8.21 17.24 3.39
N PRO A 634 9.24 16.43 3.07
CA PRO A 634 10.47 16.32 3.86
C PRO A 634 11.34 17.58 3.78
N HIS A 635 12.20 17.78 4.78
CA HIS A 635 13.12 18.91 4.91
C HIS A 635 14.53 18.44 5.34
N ASN A 636 15.52 19.29 5.11
CA ASN A 636 16.90 19.03 5.47
C ASN A 636 17.12 19.17 7.00
N LEU A 637 17.90 18.26 7.58
CA LEU A 637 18.18 18.24 9.02
C LEU A 637 18.95 19.47 9.51
N ALA A 638 19.99 19.90 8.78
CA ALA A 638 20.80 21.04 9.20
C ALA A 638 19.96 22.33 9.23
N GLU A 639 19.21 22.58 8.16
CA GLU A 639 18.31 23.74 8.05
C GLU A 639 17.22 23.73 9.12
N THR A 640 16.63 22.56 9.38
CA THR A 640 15.58 22.42 10.41
C THR A 640 16.13 22.68 11.81
N VAL A 641 17.32 22.18 12.14
CA VAL A 641 17.99 22.44 13.43
C VAL A 641 18.33 23.92 13.59
N ASP A 642 18.78 24.58 12.53
CA ASP A 642 19.12 26.00 12.57
C ASP A 642 17.87 26.86 12.79
N ALA A 643 16.76 26.56 12.13
CA ALA A 643 15.48 27.25 12.35
C ALA A 643 14.92 27.04 13.77
N ILE A 644 15.00 25.81 14.31
CA ILE A 644 14.58 25.54 15.70
C ILE A 644 15.49 26.30 16.67
N THR A 645 16.79 26.35 16.42
CA THR A 645 17.75 27.09 17.25
C THR A 645 17.43 28.59 17.23
N ALA A 646 17.17 29.17 16.06
CA ALA A 646 16.77 30.57 15.91
C ALA A 646 15.44 30.88 16.64
N TYR A 647 14.46 29.96 16.58
CA TYR A 647 13.21 30.09 17.34
C TYR A 647 13.43 30.04 18.86
N ILE A 648 14.35 29.20 19.34
CA ILE A 648 14.69 29.13 20.77
C ILE A 648 15.35 30.44 21.25
N GLU A 649 16.19 31.06 20.43
CA GLU A 649 16.83 32.35 20.73
C GLU A 649 15.84 33.52 20.66
N ASN A 650 14.90 33.47 19.71
CA ASN A 650 13.86 34.49 19.54
C ASN A 650 12.49 33.83 19.27
N PRO A 651 11.66 33.61 20.31
CA PRO A 651 10.31 33.03 20.15
C PRO A 651 9.38 33.91 19.28
N SER A 652 9.66 35.20 19.17
CA SER A 652 8.91 36.15 18.36
C SER A 652 9.31 36.15 16.88
N ILE A 653 10.30 35.33 16.47
CA ILE A 653 10.76 35.22 15.09
C ILE A 653 9.59 35.03 14.10
N THR A 654 9.65 35.75 13.00
CA THR A 654 8.65 35.72 11.94
C THR A 654 8.84 34.51 11.02
N ILE A 655 7.81 34.15 10.27
CA ILE A 655 7.92 33.04 9.29
C ILE A 655 8.93 33.39 8.19
N ASP A 656 8.99 34.66 7.77
CA ASP A 656 9.93 35.11 6.74
C ASP A 656 11.39 35.02 7.22
N GLU A 657 11.67 35.29 8.49
CA GLU A 657 12.98 35.07 9.11
C GLU A 657 13.31 33.58 9.26
N LEU A 658 12.34 32.74 9.67
CA LEU A 658 12.54 31.28 9.71
C LEU A 658 12.88 30.69 8.33
N MET A 659 12.33 31.27 7.26
CA MET A 659 12.64 30.87 5.89
C MET A 659 14.07 31.23 5.43
N GLN A 660 14.77 32.10 6.14
CA GLN A 660 16.20 32.32 5.90
C GLN A 660 17.04 31.11 6.31
N HIS A 661 16.55 30.33 7.29
CA HIS A 661 17.17 29.09 7.74
C HIS A 661 16.66 27.87 6.98
N ILE A 662 15.34 27.75 6.78
CA ILE A 662 14.71 26.69 5.97
C ILE A 662 14.35 27.23 4.59
N LYS A 663 15.19 26.91 3.60
CA LYS A 663 15.02 27.40 2.22
C LYS A 663 13.77 26.85 1.54
N GLY A 664 13.36 25.64 1.92
CA GLY A 664 12.23 24.92 1.34
C GLY A 664 12.30 23.42 1.57
N PRO A 665 11.41 22.63 0.98
CA PRO A 665 11.45 21.17 1.03
C PRO A 665 12.71 20.55 0.41
N ASP A 666 13.17 19.43 0.99
CA ASP A 666 14.32 18.64 0.52
C ASP A 666 13.92 17.17 0.36
N PHE A 667 13.68 16.74 -0.87
CA PHE A 667 13.17 15.43 -1.20
C PHE A 667 14.28 14.37 -1.27
N PRO A 668 14.01 13.12 -0.86
CA PRO A 668 15.00 12.04 -0.92
C PRO A 668 15.49 11.74 -2.35
N THR A 669 14.65 12.00 -3.36
CA THR A 669 14.95 11.81 -4.79
C THR A 669 15.64 13.01 -5.45
N GLY A 670 15.88 14.10 -4.72
CA GLY A 670 16.44 15.34 -5.28
C GLY A 670 15.40 16.16 -6.04
N ALA A 671 15.59 16.27 -7.35
CA ALA A 671 14.80 17.05 -8.30
C ALA A 671 14.89 18.57 -8.10
N LEU A 672 14.18 19.30 -8.95
CA LEU A 672 14.13 20.76 -8.98
C LEU A 672 12.75 21.24 -8.50
N ILE A 673 12.70 22.22 -7.60
CA ILE A 673 11.47 22.94 -7.28
C ILE A 673 11.45 24.23 -8.11
N ILE A 674 10.36 24.47 -8.83
CA ILE A 674 10.19 25.66 -9.68
C ILE A 674 9.30 26.67 -8.95
N GLY A 675 9.85 27.83 -8.64
CA GLY A 675 9.16 28.94 -7.98
C GLY A 675 9.05 28.79 -6.46
N SER A 676 9.20 29.91 -5.74
CA SER A 676 9.18 29.97 -4.27
C SER A 676 7.82 30.38 -3.69
N LYS A 677 6.92 30.97 -4.48
CA LYS A 677 5.59 31.46 -4.02
C LYS A 677 4.77 30.37 -3.32
N GLY A 678 4.79 29.15 -3.88
CA GLY A 678 4.10 28.00 -3.31
C GLY A 678 4.64 27.57 -1.94
N ILE A 679 5.95 27.70 -1.75
CA ILE A 679 6.64 27.40 -0.48
C ILE A 679 6.24 28.44 0.57
N VAL A 680 6.33 29.73 0.24
CA VAL A 680 5.95 30.84 1.13
C VAL A 680 4.50 30.68 1.60
N SER A 681 3.57 30.42 0.66
CA SER A 681 2.16 30.20 0.99
C SER A 681 1.95 29.01 1.92
N ALA A 682 2.63 27.89 1.66
CA ALA A 682 2.57 26.70 2.51
C ALA A 682 3.10 26.95 3.92
N TYR A 683 4.21 27.67 4.06
CA TYR A 683 4.79 27.94 5.37
C TYR A 683 4.02 28.98 6.18
N LYS A 684 3.33 29.93 5.52
CA LYS A 684 2.48 30.92 6.21
C LYS A 684 1.11 30.37 6.59
N THR A 685 0.50 29.53 5.75
CA THR A 685 -0.91 29.12 5.91
C THR A 685 -1.11 27.63 6.20
N GLY A 686 -0.06 26.82 6.07
CA GLY A 686 -0.15 25.36 6.09
C GLY A 686 -0.63 24.73 4.78
N LYS A 687 -0.97 25.52 3.74
CA LYS A 687 -1.36 25.01 2.42
C LYS A 687 -0.61 25.72 1.29
N GLY A 688 -0.14 24.95 0.32
CA GLY A 688 0.49 25.52 -0.86
C GLY A 688 0.66 24.50 -1.97
N LYS A 689 1.01 24.95 -3.17
CA LYS A 689 1.28 24.08 -4.31
C LYS A 689 2.65 24.43 -4.86
N ILE A 690 3.52 23.44 -4.99
CA ILE A 690 4.85 23.60 -5.58
C ILE A 690 4.96 22.73 -6.83
N LYS A 691 5.68 23.20 -7.85
CA LYS A 691 6.00 22.41 -9.03
C LYS A 691 7.34 21.72 -8.80
N ILE A 692 7.38 20.40 -8.99
CA ILE A 692 8.58 19.57 -8.91
C ILE A 692 8.91 19.10 -10.32
N ARG A 693 10.13 19.36 -10.78
CA ARG A 693 10.63 19.04 -12.12
C ARG A 693 11.83 18.11 -12.01
N ALA A 694 11.89 17.10 -12.87
CA ALA A 694 13.04 16.21 -13.01
C ALA A 694 14.31 16.99 -13.40
N LYS A 695 15.46 16.54 -12.89
CA LYS A 695 16.76 17.05 -13.32
C LYS A 695 17.19 16.29 -14.57
N CYS A 696 17.44 17.04 -15.64
CA CYS A 696 17.85 16.49 -16.92
C CYS A 696 19.10 17.22 -17.43
N GLU A 697 19.99 16.48 -18.07
CA GLU A 697 21.18 16.98 -18.75
C GLU A 697 21.04 16.73 -20.26
N ILE A 698 21.52 17.67 -21.08
CA ILE A 698 21.51 17.55 -22.53
C ILE A 698 22.96 17.34 -23.00
N GLU A 699 23.19 16.25 -23.74
CA GLU A 699 24.47 15.92 -24.36
C GLU A 699 24.22 15.65 -25.86
N ASP A 700 24.67 16.54 -26.74
CA ASP A 700 24.44 16.50 -28.18
C ASP A 700 22.95 16.29 -28.56
N ASN A 701 22.62 15.12 -29.13
CA ASN A 701 21.27 14.70 -29.51
C ASN A 701 20.67 13.72 -28.49
N LYS A 702 21.00 13.86 -27.20
CA LYS A 702 20.52 12.99 -26.12
C LYS A 702 20.02 13.82 -24.94
N ILE A 703 18.94 13.34 -24.32
CA ILE A 703 18.45 13.85 -23.04
C ILE A 703 18.70 12.77 -21.98
N ILE A 704 19.37 13.13 -20.89
CA ILE A 704 19.69 12.24 -19.79
C ILE A 704 18.90 12.70 -18.56
N ILE A 705 18.00 11.85 -18.07
CA ILE A 705 17.28 12.11 -16.82
C ILE A 705 18.11 11.53 -15.67
N THR A 706 18.52 12.38 -14.73
CA THR A 706 19.38 12.02 -13.58
C THR A 706 18.62 11.97 -12.26
N GLU A 707 17.55 12.75 -12.11
CA GLU A 707 16.69 12.76 -10.92
C GLU A 707 15.22 12.92 -11.30
N ILE A 708 14.32 12.22 -10.60
CA ILE A 708 12.88 12.26 -10.87
C ILE A 708 12.08 12.87 -9.70
N PRO A 709 10.88 13.42 -9.96
CA PRO A 709 10.00 13.94 -8.91
C PRO A 709 9.68 12.92 -7.81
N PHE A 710 9.43 13.42 -6.61
CA PHE A 710 9.16 12.60 -5.43
C PHE A 710 7.90 11.72 -5.60
N MET A 711 7.96 10.47 -5.12
CA MET A 711 6.91 9.44 -5.25
C MET A 711 6.54 9.04 -6.68
N LEU A 712 7.37 9.36 -7.68
CA LEU A 712 7.17 8.89 -9.05
C LEU A 712 7.83 7.53 -9.28
N ASN A 713 7.11 6.61 -9.92
CA ASN A 713 7.64 5.34 -10.38
C ASN A 713 8.41 5.52 -11.70
N LYS A 714 9.66 5.04 -11.74
CA LYS A 714 10.54 5.18 -12.92
C LYS A 714 10.02 4.40 -14.13
N SER A 715 9.65 3.12 -13.96
CA SER A 715 9.15 2.25 -15.04
C SER A 715 7.89 2.80 -15.67
N SER A 716 6.93 3.23 -14.85
CA SER A 716 5.68 3.83 -15.34
C SER A 716 5.92 5.13 -16.12
N LEU A 717 6.92 5.93 -15.74
CA LEU A 717 7.30 7.12 -16.48
C LEU A 717 7.89 6.77 -17.86
N ILE A 718 8.75 5.76 -17.93
CA ILE A 718 9.34 5.28 -19.19
C ILE A 718 8.24 4.77 -20.14
N GLU A 719 7.30 3.99 -19.62
CA GLU A 719 6.13 3.50 -20.38
C GLU A 719 5.25 4.64 -20.90
N GLU A 720 5.02 5.66 -20.07
CA GLU A 720 4.26 6.86 -20.43
C GLU A 720 4.94 7.62 -21.59
N ILE A 721 6.25 7.86 -21.48
CA ILE A 721 7.04 8.49 -22.56
C ILE A 721 6.94 7.65 -23.85
N ALA A 722 7.13 6.33 -23.76
CA ALA A 722 7.06 5.43 -24.91
C ALA A 722 5.66 5.40 -25.57
N SER A 723 4.58 5.56 -24.80
CA SER A 723 3.22 5.69 -25.35
C SER A 723 3.06 7.00 -26.12
N LEU A 724 3.50 8.12 -25.55
CA LEU A 724 3.38 9.44 -26.18
C LEU A 724 4.19 9.55 -27.48
N VAL A 725 5.33 8.87 -27.56
CA VAL A 725 6.13 8.76 -28.80
C VAL A 725 5.38 7.92 -29.84
N ARG A 726 4.81 6.77 -29.46
CA ARG A 726 4.03 5.91 -30.38
C ARG A 726 2.75 6.60 -30.90
N GLU A 727 2.09 7.39 -30.05
CA GLU A 727 0.91 8.17 -30.42
C GLU A 727 1.24 9.39 -31.30
N GLY A 728 2.52 9.69 -31.51
CA GLY A 728 2.96 10.85 -32.30
C GLY A 728 2.71 12.19 -31.61
N LYS A 729 2.47 12.20 -30.30
CA LYS A 729 2.31 13.44 -29.50
C LYS A 729 3.65 14.11 -29.22
N ILE A 730 4.70 13.31 -29.03
CA ILE A 730 6.09 13.76 -28.92
C ILE A 730 6.86 13.15 -30.08
N ASP A 731 7.24 13.97 -31.07
CA ASP A 731 8.06 13.53 -32.20
C ASP A 731 9.53 13.83 -31.93
N GLY A 732 10.40 12.91 -32.33
CA GLY A 732 11.84 13.11 -32.34
C GLY A 732 12.67 12.22 -31.45
N ILE A 733 12.05 11.46 -30.55
CA ILE A 733 12.73 10.43 -29.75
C ILE A 733 12.85 9.16 -30.62
N THR A 734 14.07 8.67 -30.79
CA THR A 734 14.38 7.45 -31.57
C THR A 734 14.47 6.21 -30.69
N ASP A 735 15.02 6.35 -29.49
CA ASP A 735 15.28 5.23 -28.58
C ASP A 735 15.22 5.71 -27.12
N ILE A 736 14.83 4.80 -26.21
CA ILE A 736 14.74 5.05 -24.77
C ILE A 736 15.49 3.92 -24.06
N ARG A 737 16.53 4.26 -23.31
CA ARG A 737 17.36 3.28 -22.58
C ARG A 737 17.43 3.62 -21.10
N ASP A 738 17.24 2.62 -20.26
CA ASP A 738 17.48 2.73 -18.83
C ASP A 738 18.88 2.20 -18.49
N GLU A 739 19.80 3.11 -18.17
CA GLU A 739 21.18 2.83 -17.75
C GLU A 739 21.36 2.98 -16.23
N SER A 740 20.25 2.96 -15.47
CA SER A 740 20.28 3.10 -14.02
C SER A 740 21.07 1.94 -13.38
N SER A 741 22.01 2.25 -12.49
CA SER A 741 22.85 1.27 -11.78
C SER A 741 22.93 1.61 -10.29
N ARG A 742 23.01 0.59 -9.41
CA ARG A 742 23.05 0.66 -7.93
C ARG A 742 23.01 2.07 -7.31
N GLY A 743 21.83 2.68 -7.27
CA GLY A 743 21.56 3.94 -6.57
C GLY A 743 21.71 5.22 -7.40
N LYS A 744 22.16 5.14 -8.65
CA LYS A 744 22.20 6.25 -9.62
C LYS A 744 21.16 6.03 -10.70
N LEU A 745 20.23 6.98 -10.81
CA LEU A 745 19.22 7.00 -11.86
C LEU A 745 19.83 7.63 -13.12
N ARG A 746 19.71 6.93 -14.26
CA ARG A 746 20.18 7.41 -15.55
C ARG A 746 19.28 6.85 -16.65
N VAL A 747 18.33 7.65 -17.11
CA VAL A 747 17.46 7.29 -18.24
C VAL A 747 17.85 8.14 -19.45
N LEU A 748 18.25 7.47 -20.53
CA LEU A 748 18.74 8.07 -21.76
C LEU A 748 17.63 8.09 -22.82
N LEU A 749 17.34 9.27 -23.36
CA LEU A 749 16.46 9.46 -24.51
C LEU A 749 17.30 9.90 -25.70
N MET A 750 17.38 9.07 -26.74
CA MET A 750 18.07 9.43 -27.97
C MET A 750 17.14 10.18 -28.91
N LEU A 751 17.65 11.25 -29.53
CA LEU A 751 16.90 12.10 -30.44
C LEU A 751 17.37 11.94 -31.89
N LYS A 752 16.50 12.27 -32.85
CA LYS A 752 16.88 12.39 -34.28
C LYS A 752 17.86 13.56 -34.44
N LYS A 753 18.87 13.43 -35.30
CA LYS A 753 19.92 14.44 -35.54
C LYS A 753 19.42 15.85 -35.94
N SER A 754 18.19 15.97 -36.42
CA SER A 754 17.62 17.21 -36.94
C SER A 754 16.69 17.93 -35.95
N ILE A 755 16.64 17.50 -34.69
CA ILE A 755 15.66 17.98 -33.71
C ILE A 755 16.37 18.62 -32.52
N ASN A 756 15.91 19.81 -32.12
CA ASN A 756 16.43 20.53 -30.96
C ASN A 756 16.03 19.79 -29.66
N PRO A 757 17.00 19.31 -28.84
CA PRO A 757 16.72 18.62 -27.58
C PRO A 757 15.92 19.45 -26.57
N GLU A 758 16.08 20.77 -26.53
CA GLU A 758 15.38 21.62 -25.58
C GLU A 758 13.86 21.65 -25.83
N ILE A 759 13.46 21.59 -27.11
CA ILE A 759 12.04 21.56 -27.48
C ILE A 759 11.40 20.25 -27.01
N VAL A 760 12.08 19.12 -27.24
CA VAL A 760 11.61 17.81 -26.81
C VAL A 760 11.55 17.74 -25.29
N LEU A 761 12.56 18.26 -24.58
CA LEU A 761 12.58 18.31 -23.12
C LEU A 761 11.38 19.11 -22.56
N LYS A 762 11.07 20.28 -23.14
CA LYS A 762 9.89 21.07 -22.74
C LYS A 762 8.57 20.35 -23.02
N GLN A 763 8.45 19.67 -24.16
CA GLN A 763 7.29 18.82 -24.45
C GLN A 763 7.14 17.69 -23.43
N LEU A 764 8.25 17.06 -23.04
CA LEU A 764 8.25 16.03 -22.02
C LEU A 764 7.79 16.60 -20.67
N TYR A 765 8.22 17.79 -20.27
CA TYR A 765 7.71 18.43 -19.04
C TYR A 765 6.21 18.77 -19.11
N LEU A 766 5.68 19.12 -20.28
CA LEU A 766 4.27 19.47 -20.44
C LEU A 766 3.35 18.24 -20.46
N HIS A 767 3.79 17.16 -21.08
CA HIS A 767 2.95 16.00 -21.37
C HIS A 767 3.21 14.80 -20.47
N THR A 768 4.27 14.82 -19.65
CA THR A 768 4.62 13.70 -18.76
C THR A 768 4.77 14.13 -17.32
N ARG A 769 4.79 13.13 -16.43
CA ARG A 769 5.10 13.32 -15.01
C ARG A 769 6.57 13.65 -14.70
N LEU A 770 7.42 13.97 -15.69
CA LEU A 770 8.72 14.62 -15.42
C LEU A 770 8.56 15.97 -14.73
N GLN A 771 7.40 16.63 -14.90
CA GLN A 771 7.02 17.79 -14.09
C GLN A 771 5.66 17.51 -13.44
N THR A 772 5.60 17.60 -12.12
CA THR A 772 4.37 17.36 -11.35
C THR A 772 4.12 18.49 -10.35
N THR A 773 2.89 18.57 -9.85
CA THR A 773 2.54 19.50 -8.78
C THR A 773 2.39 18.74 -7.48
N PHE A 774 3.10 19.19 -6.44
CA PHE A 774 2.96 18.68 -5.08
C PHE A 774 2.12 19.65 -4.26
N GLY A 775 0.95 19.19 -3.80
CA GLY A 775 0.06 19.98 -2.94
C GLY A 775 0.41 19.77 -1.47
N ILE A 776 1.01 20.78 -0.83
CA ILE A 776 1.36 20.79 0.59
C ILE A 776 0.10 21.03 1.42
N ILE A 777 -0.15 20.14 2.39
CA ILE A 777 -1.21 20.28 3.39
C ILE A 777 -0.63 19.86 4.75
N SER A 778 -0.26 20.85 5.55
CA SER A 778 0.35 20.67 6.87
C SER A 778 -0.69 20.38 7.96
N LEU A 779 -1.33 19.22 7.86
CA LEU A 779 -2.34 18.77 8.83
C LEU A 779 -1.76 17.70 9.75
N ALA A 780 -1.80 17.92 11.06
CA ALA A 780 -1.35 16.97 12.08
C ALA A 780 -2.28 17.00 13.31
N LEU A 781 -2.14 16.01 14.20
CA LEU A 781 -2.89 15.98 15.46
C LEU A 781 -2.16 16.81 16.51
N VAL A 782 -2.85 17.82 17.05
CA VAL A 782 -2.46 18.57 18.24
C VAL A 782 -3.41 18.14 19.36
N ASP A 783 -2.88 17.45 20.37
CA ASP A 783 -3.68 16.90 21.49
C ASP A 783 -4.90 16.07 21.06
N GLY A 784 -4.77 15.34 19.96
CA GLY A 784 -5.83 14.48 19.40
C GLY A 784 -6.75 15.18 18.40
N VAL A 785 -6.58 16.47 18.16
CA VAL A 785 -7.41 17.26 17.24
C VAL A 785 -6.64 17.55 15.93
N PRO A 786 -7.20 17.20 14.75
CA PRO A 786 -6.63 17.57 13.46
C PRO A 786 -6.56 19.09 13.29
N THR A 787 -5.35 19.62 13.20
CA THR A 787 -5.09 21.07 13.12
C THR A 787 -4.19 21.37 11.93
N LEU A 788 -4.54 22.41 11.17
CA LEU A 788 -3.72 22.92 10.07
C LEU A 788 -2.64 23.85 10.66
N LEU A 789 -1.38 23.53 10.41
CA LEU A 789 -0.24 24.18 11.06
C LEU A 789 0.62 24.93 10.04
N ASN A 790 1.04 26.14 10.40
CA ASN A 790 2.09 26.86 9.68
C ASN A 790 3.50 26.37 10.13
N LEU A 791 4.57 26.86 9.52
CA LEU A 791 5.95 26.43 9.85
C LEU A 791 6.33 26.75 11.31
N LYS A 792 5.96 27.92 11.80
CA LYS A 792 6.24 28.37 13.17
C LYS A 792 5.50 27.52 14.19
N ASP A 793 4.24 27.17 13.94
CA ASP A 793 3.43 26.33 14.82
C ASP A 793 4.06 24.95 14.99
N ILE A 794 4.53 24.33 13.89
CA ILE A 794 5.20 23.02 13.93
C ILE A 794 6.45 23.08 14.81
N ILE A 795 7.28 24.10 14.63
CA ILE A 795 8.50 24.30 15.43
C ILE A 795 8.15 24.55 16.90
N ALA A 796 7.18 25.41 17.19
CA ALA A 796 6.74 25.74 18.54
C ALA A 796 6.23 24.50 19.29
N HIS A 797 5.39 23.67 18.64
CA HIS A 797 4.89 22.43 19.23
C HIS A 797 6.01 21.41 19.48
N TYR A 798 6.96 21.30 18.56
CA TYR A 798 8.12 20.43 18.75
C TYR A 798 8.98 20.89 19.94
N VAL A 799 9.31 22.18 20.05
CA VAL A 799 10.09 22.73 21.18
C VAL A 799 9.35 22.54 22.51
N SER A 800 8.04 22.77 22.55
CA SER A 800 7.21 22.54 23.73
C SER A 800 7.20 21.07 24.17
N HIS A 801 7.10 20.13 23.21
CA HIS A 801 7.22 18.70 23.49
C HIS A 801 8.60 18.35 24.04
N ARG A 802 9.68 18.84 23.42
CA ARG A 802 11.05 18.62 23.90
C ARG A 802 11.27 19.19 25.30
N LYS A 803 10.77 20.39 25.60
CA LYS A 803 10.81 20.97 26.95
C LYS A 803 10.17 20.03 27.97
N THR A 804 8.98 19.49 27.65
CA THR A 804 8.28 18.53 28.51
C THR A 804 9.08 17.25 28.72
N VAL A 805 9.65 16.68 27.65
CA VAL A 805 10.47 15.45 27.70
C VAL A 805 11.73 15.66 28.55
N ILE A 806 12.44 16.77 28.37
CA ILE A 806 13.66 17.08 29.12
C ILE A 806 13.34 17.33 30.59
N THR A 807 12.27 18.07 30.89
CA THR A 807 11.81 18.31 32.26
C THR A 807 11.54 16.98 32.98
N LYS A 808 10.73 16.09 32.38
CA LYS A 808 10.42 14.77 32.95
C LYS A 808 11.65 13.89 33.10
N ARG A 809 12.59 13.95 32.15
CA ARG A 809 13.86 13.23 32.26
C ARG A 809 14.65 13.70 33.48
N LEU A 810 14.79 15.02 33.66
CA LEU A 810 15.52 15.62 34.78
C LEU A 810 14.82 15.35 36.11
N GLU A 811 13.49 15.39 36.16
CA GLU A 811 12.70 15.00 37.34
C GLU A 811 12.90 13.53 37.70
N PHE A 812 12.94 12.64 36.71
CA PHE A 812 13.23 11.22 36.91
C PHE A 812 14.64 11.01 37.46
N GLU A 813 15.64 11.65 36.85
CA GLU A 813 17.04 11.59 37.30
C GLU A 813 17.20 12.17 38.71
N LEU A 814 16.53 13.29 39.01
CA LEU A 814 16.49 13.90 40.33
C LEU A 814 15.86 12.97 41.36
N THR A 815 14.75 12.30 41.00
CA THR A 815 14.08 11.34 41.88
C THR A 815 14.96 10.13 42.16
N GLN A 816 15.65 9.59 41.15
CA GLN A 816 16.59 8.47 41.32
C GLN A 816 17.80 8.87 42.16
N ALA A 817 18.41 10.03 41.86
CA ALA A 817 19.55 10.55 42.61
C ALA A 817 19.17 10.83 44.08
N SER A 818 18.01 11.46 44.32
CA SER A 818 17.52 11.74 45.68
C SER A 818 17.21 10.47 46.47
N LYS A 819 16.60 9.46 45.83
CA LYS A 819 16.38 8.15 46.47
C LYS A 819 17.70 7.48 46.83
N ARG A 820 18.68 7.52 45.93
CA ARG A 820 20.00 6.91 46.18
C ARG A 820 20.77 7.66 47.28
N GLU A 821 20.79 9.00 47.23
CA GLU A 821 21.41 9.85 48.25
C GLU A 821 20.78 9.58 49.63
N HIS A 822 19.45 9.50 49.70
CA HIS A 822 18.73 9.17 50.92
C HIS A 822 19.17 7.83 51.50
N ILE A 823 19.31 6.78 50.68
CA ILE A 823 19.80 5.47 51.14
C ILE A 823 21.27 5.55 51.60
N VAL A 824 22.15 6.17 50.82
CA VAL A 824 23.58 6.29 51.14
C VAL A 824 23.77 7.07 52.44
N LYS A 825 23.01 8.13 52.68
CA LYS A 825 23.00 8.89 53.93
C LYS A 825 22.62 8.01 55.13
N GLY A 826 21.64 7.13 54.97
CA GLY A 826 21.26 6.15 55.98
C GLY A 826 22.38 5.14 56.28
N LEU A 827 23.04 4.63 55.24
CA LEU A 827 24.19 3.73 55.37
C LEU A 827 25.38 4.41 56.08
N LEU A 828 25.71 5.65 55.71
CA LEU A 828 26.76 6.43 56.37
C LEU A 828 26.44 6.67 57.84
N THR A 829 25.19 7.01 58.18
CA THR A 829 24.76 7.19 59.58
C THR A 829 24.94 5.91 60.40
N ALA A 830 24.65 4.74 59.81
CA ALA A 830 24.85 3.45 60.44
C ALA A 830 26.33 3.07 60.57
N LEU A 831 27.14 3.35 59.55
CA LEU A 831 28.60 3.09 59.55
C LEU A 831 29.32 3.95 60.59
N SER A 832 28.94 5.23 60.75
CA SER A 832 29.49 6.11 61.78
C SER A 832 29.11 5.66 63.21
N ASN A 833 28.07 4.83 63.36
CA ASN A 833 27.59 4.31 64.64
C ASN A 833 27.52 2.77 64.64
N ILE A 834 28.56 2.12 64.13
CA ILE A 834 28.55 0.69 63.82
C ILE A 834 28.27 -0.21 65.04
N GLU A 835 28.88 0.10 66.19
CA GLU A 835 28.74 -0.68 67.42
C GLU A 835 27.29 -0.68 67.90
N LYS A 836 26.69 0.52 67.99
CA LYS A 836 25.27 0.71 68.37
C LYS A 836 24.31 0.09 67.36
N THR A 837 24.64 0.14 66.07
CA THR A 837 23.85 -0.49 65.00
C THR A 837 23.85 -2.01 65.15
N ILE A 838 25.01 -2.63 65.36
CA ILE A 838 25.13 -4.08 65.56
C ILE A 838 24.44 -4.51 66.85
N GLU A 839 24.55 -3.72 67.92
CA GLU A 839 23.89 -3.97 69.19
C GLU A 839 22.36 -4.03 69.04
N ILE A 840 21.76 -3.03 68.39
CA ILE A 840 20.31 -2.98 68.12
C ILE A 840 19.87 -4.20 67.29
N ILE A 841 20.64 -4.56 66.27
CA ILE A 841 20.34 -5.72 65.41
C ILE A 841 20.43 -7.03 66.21
N LYS A 842 21.46 -7.22 67.05
CA LYS A 842 21.64 -8.42 67.88
C LYS A 842 20.61 -8.56 69.00
N LYS A 843 20.13 -7.44 69.57
CA LYS A 843 19.10 -7.43 70.63
C LYS A 843 17.69 -7.72 70.10
N SER A 844 17.44 -7.49 68.82
CA SER A 844 16.13 -7.66 68.20
C SER A 844 15.86 -9.13 67.86
N ARG A 845 14.65 -9.62 68.13
CA ARG A 845 14.26 -11.03 67.88
C ARG A 845 13.83 -11.27 66.43
N SER A 846 13.52 -10.22 65.69
CA SER A 846 13.11 -10.28 64.29
C SER A 846 13.62 -9.10 63.45
N PRO A 847 13.73 -9.26 62.11
CA PRO A 847 14.09 -8.15 61.22
C PRO A 847 13.11 -6.97 61.27
N ALA A 848 11.82 -7.22 61.55
CA ALA A 848 10.81 -6.18 61.67
C ALA A 848 11.01 -5.32 62.94
N GLU A 849 11.36 -5.98 64.05
CA GLU A 849 11.71 -5.33 65.31
C GLU A 849 13.02 -4.54 65.17
N ALA A 850 14.05 -5.15 64.56
CA ALA A 850 15.32 -4.48 64.27
C ALA A 850 15.13 -3.24 63.40
N SER A 851 14.31 -3.34 62.34
CA SER A 851 13.99 -2.19 61.49
C SER A 851 13.32 -1.07 62.27
N THR A 852 12.38 -1.39 63.16
CA THR A 852 11.66 -0.38 63.97
C THR A 852 12.58 0.28 64.98
N ALA A 853 13.44 -0.51 65.64
CA ALA A 853 14.42 -0.02 66.60
C ALA A 853 15.49 0.86 65.94
N LEU A 854 15.99 0.48 64.76
CA LEU A 854 16.93 1.29 63.97
C LEU A 854 16.31 2.62 63.53
N MET A 855 15.03 2.61 63.10
CA MET A 855 14.31 3.83 62.76
C MET A 855 14.20 4.79 63.95
N GLN A 856 13.87 4.28 65.14
CA GLN A 856 13.76 5.08 66.35
C GLN A 856 15.12 5.59 66.83
N ALA A 857 16.16 4.74 66.80
CA ALA A 857 17.48 5.07 67.35
C ALA A 857 18.26 6.08 66.52
N PHE A 858 18.10 6.06 65.18
CA PHE A 858 18.86 6.91 64.26
C PHE A 858 17.99 7.93 63.51
N ALA A 859 16.70 8.03 63.85
CA ALA A 859 15.72 8.88 63.15
C ALA A 859 15.72 8.68 61.62
N ILE A 860 15.90 7.43 61.18
CA ILE A 860 15.96 7.05 59.77
C ILE A 860 14.64 6.48 59.28
N THR A 861 14.44 6.51 57.98
CA THR A 861 13.24 5.97 57.33
C THR A 861 13.25 4.45 57.23
N LYS A 862 12.08 3.86 56.99
CA LYS A 862 11.93 2.42 56.77
C LYS A 862 12.77 1.90 55.60
N GLU A 863 12.91 2.66 54.52
CA GLU A 863 13.73 2.28 53.36
C GLU A 863 15.22 2.26 53.70
N GLN A 864 15.71 3.24 54.48
CA GLN A 864 17.09 3.26 54.98
C GLN A 864 17.36 2.11 55.96
N ALA A 865 16.45 1.89 56.92
CA ALA A 865 16.57 0.79 57.88
C ALA A 865 16.64 -0.57 57.19
N LYS A 866 15.83 -0.78 56.14
CA LYS A 866 15.91 -1.97 55.30
C LYS A 866 17.27 -2.10 54.61
N ALA A 867 17.77 -1.02 54.00
CA ALA A 867 19.08 -1.03 53.34
C ALA A 867 20.25 -1.32 54.29
N ILE A 868 20.17 -0.86 55.54
CA ILE A 868 21.16 -1.16 56.59
C ILE A 868 21.10 -2.65 56.96
N LEU A 869 19.91 -3.23 57.13
CA LEU A 869 19.76 -4.66 57.44
C LEU A 869 20.23 -5.58 56.30
N GLU A 870 20.11 -5.13 55.05
CA GLU A 870 20.55 -5.86 53.86
C GLU A 870 22.04 -5.62 53.52
N MET A 871 22.75 -4.82 54.33
CA MET A 871 24.14 -4.46 54.08
C MET A 871 25.09 -5.66 54.27
N PRO A 872 25.92 -6.01 53.27
CA PRO A 872 26.93 -7.07 53.42
C PRO A 872 28.09 -6.62 54.32
N LEU A 873 28.67 -7.54 55.10
CA LEU A 873 29.78 -7.25 56.03
C LEU A 873 31.00 -6.61 55.35
N GLN A 874 31.29 -6.91 54.07
CA GLN A 874 32.39 -6.30 53.32
C GLN A 874 32.27 -4.77 53.16
N LYS A 875 31.03 -4.23 53.24
CA LYS A 875 30.77 -2.79 53.17
C LYS A 875 31.19 -2.03 54.43
N LEU A 876 31.61 -2.75 55.48
CA LEU A 876 32.13 -2.18 56.72
C LEU A 876 33.63 -1.85 56.65
N THR A 877 34.31 -2.18 55.55
CA THR A 877 35.73 -1.83 55.36
C THR A 877 35.89 -0.32 55.20
N THR A 878 37.04 0.21 55.63
CA THR A 878 37.36 1.65 55.51
C THR A 878 37.25 2.13 54.07
N LEU A 879 37.79 1.39 53.11
CA LEU A 879 37.71 1.70 51.67
C LEU A 879 36.27 1.85 51.16
N GLU A 880 35.35 0.98 51.60
CA GLU A 880 33.94 1.04 51.19
C GLU A 880 33.18 2.18 51.86
N SER A 881 33.55 2.56 53.10
CA SER A 881 32.98 3.74 53.75
C SER A 881 33.37 5.03 53.01
N THR A 882 34.64 5.15 52.61
CA THR A 882 35.13 6.33 51.87
C THR A 882 34.47 6.40 50.48
N ALA A 883 34.30 5.26 49.81
CA ALA A 883 33.58 5.20 48.55
C ALA A 883 32.10 5.64 48.67
N LEU A 884 31.44 5.34 49.79
CA LEU A 884 30.07 5.81 50.07
C LEU A 884 30.02 7.32 50.37
N GLU A 885 31.02 7.87 51.05
CA GLU A 885 31.14 9.32 51.29
C GLU A 885 31.35 10.08 49.98
N GLU A 886 32.23 9.59 49.11
CA GLU A 886 32.43 10.12 47.76
C GLU A 886 31.16 10.01 46.91
N GLU A 887 30.47 8.87 46.97
CA GLU A 887 29.18 8.68 46.30
C GLU A 887 28.14 9.69 46.78
N HIS A 888 28.03 9.92 48.10
CA HIS A 888 27.12 10.89 48.70
C HIS A 888 27.45 12.33 48.26
N LYS A 889 28.72 12.72 48.26
CA LYS A 889 29.15 14.06 47.80
C LYS A 889 28.79 14.26 46.34
N ARG A 890 29.10 13.30 45.47
CA ARG A 890 28.77 13.33 44.04
C ARG A 890 27.26 13.43 43.81
N LEU A 891 26.45 12.65 44.53
CA LEU A 891 24.99 12.68 44.42
C LEU A 891 24.42 14.02 44.90
N THR A 892 24.96 14.60 45.98
CA THR A 892 24.55 15.91 46.50
C THR A 892 24.82 17.01 45.48
N GLU A 893 26.01 17.02 44.87
CA GLU A 893 26.37 17.94 43.79
C GLU A 893 25.47 17.74 42.55
N GLN A 894 25.20 16.49 42.18
CA GLN A 894 24.31 16.16 41.07
C GLN A 894 22.88 16.66 41.32
N ILE A 895 22.33 16.43 42.53
CA ILE A 895 21.00 16.91 42.93
C ILE A 895 20.93 18.44 42.87
N LYS A 896 21.96 19.13 43.39
CA LYS A 896 22.05 20.60 43.34
C LYS A 896 22.02 21.10 41.89
N LYS A 897 22.80 20.47 41.00
CA LYS A 897 22.82 20.78 39.56
C LYS A 897 21.47 20.53 38.89
N LEU A 898 20.84 19.37 39.13
CA LEU A 898 19.55 19.03 38.55
C LEU A 898 18.43 19.99 39.01
N ARG A 899 18.40 20.36 40.29
CA ARG A 899 17.46 21.36 40.83
C ARG A 899 17.67 22.74 40.20
N PHE A 900 18.91 23.16 40.03
CA PHE A 900 19.24 24.41 39.36
C PHE A 900 18.70 24.43 37.91
N ILE A 901 18.97 23.38 37.13
CA ILE A 901 18.49 23.28 35.75
C ILE A 901 16.95 23.29 35.70
N LEU A 902 16.28 22.55 36.58
CA LEU A 902 14.81 22.53 36.65
C LEU A 902 14.20 23.88 37.05
N SER A 903 14.95 24.72 37.78
CA SER A 903 14.49 26.06 38.16
C SER A 903 14.58 27.11 37.04
N SER A 904 15.31 26.81 35.95
CA SER A 904 15.55 27.74 34.85
C SER A 904 15.11 27.17 33.51
N GLU A 905 14.06 27.75 32.95
CA GLU A 905 13.60 27.40 31.60
C GLU A 905 14.70 27.60 30.54
N LYS A 906 15.52 28.65 30.70
CA LYS A 906 16.64 28.94 29.80
C LYS A 906 17.64 27.80 29.75
N GLU A 907 17.93 27.16 30.88
CA GLU A 907 18.85 26.01 30.93
C GLU A 907 18.26 24.78 30.24
N ILE A 908 16.95 24.56 30.37
CA ILE A 908 16.25 23.47 29.65
C ILE A 908 16.32 23.69 28.13
N LEU A 909 16.09 24.93 27.68
CA LEU A 909 16.21 25.31 26.27
C LEU A 909 17.65 25.17 25.75
N ASN A 910 18.65 25.51 26.56
CA ASN A 910 20.06 25.29 26.23
C ASN A 910 20.37 23.80 26.02
N ILE A 911 19.87 22.92 26.88
CA ILE A 911 20.02 21.46 26.72
C ILE A 911 19.40 21.00 25.40
N ILE A 912 18.22 21.50 25.04
CA ILE A 912 17.57 21.17 23.75
C ILE A 912 18.46 21.60 22.58
N LYS A 913 19.00 22.82 22.63
CA LYS A 913 19.91 23.35 21.62
C LYS A 913 21.17 22.49 21.49
N GLU A 914 21.82 22.15 22.60
CA GLU A 914 23.01 21.29 22.61
C GLU A 914 22.74 19.90 22.02
N GLU A 915 21.63 19.26 22.41
CA GLU A 915 21.22 17.95 21.87
C GLU A 915 20.94 18.00 20.37
N LEU A 916 20.29 19.07 19.89
CA LEU A 916 20.01 19.28 18.46
C LEU A 916 21.29 19.54 17.67
N GLN A 917 22.25 20.29 18.22
CA GLN A 917 23.54 20.52 17.58
C GLN A 917 24.39 19.25 17.52
N GLN A 918 24.32 18.39 18.55
CA GLN A 918 24.93 17.06 18.51
C GLN A 918 24.27 16.17 17.44
N LEU A 919 22.94 16.21 17.32
CA LEU A 919 22.20 15.50 16.27
C LEU A 919 22.63 15.98 14.87
N LYS A 920 22.71 17.30 14.66
CA LYS A 920 23.20 17.92 13.43
C LYS A 920 24.61 17.46 13.11
N LYS A 921 25.54 17.52 14.06
CA LYS A 921 26.94 17.06 13.88
C LYS A 921 27.04 15.59 13.45
N LYS A 922 26.15 14.74 13.95
CA LYS A 922 26.19 13.29 13.72
C LYS A 922 25.48 12.84 12.43
N TYR A 923 24.45 13.56 11.99
CA TYR A 923 23.54 13.10 10.94
C TYR A 923 23.21 14.11 9.84
N ALA A 924 23.72 15.34 9.92
CA ALA A 924 23.47 16.32 8.87
C ALA A 924 24.05 15.84 7.53
N ASP A 925 23.34 16.16 6.47
CA ASP A 925 23.73 15.88 5.11
C ASP A 925 23.42 17.07 4.19
N GLU A 926 24.06 17.09 3.02
CA GLU A 926 23.87 18.15 2.05
C GLU A 926 22.45 18.12 1.46
N ARG A 927 21.98 19.32 1.07
CA ARG A 927 20.70 19.47 0.40
C ARG A 927 20.73 18.77 -0.96
N ARG A 928 19.68 18.01 -1.28
CA ARG A 928 19.55 17.30 -2.55
C ARG A 928 18.70 18.09 -3.54
N THR A 929 17.59 18.65 -3.09
CA THR A 929 16.64 19.38 -3.95
C THR A 929 17.10 20.81 -4.19
N THR A 930 17.17 21.22 -5.46
CA THR A 930 17.51 22.60 -5.85
C THR A 930 16.25 23.43 -6.08
N ILE A 931 16.22 24.69 -5.64
CA ILE A 931 15.09 25.60 -5.85
C ILE A 931 15.49 26.61 -6.91
N LEU A 932 14.70 26.69 -7.98
CA LEU A 932 14.88 27.64 -9.08
C LEU A 932 13.81 28.73 -9.04
N PRO A 933 14.11 29.95 -9.52
CA PRO A 933 13.11 31.00 -9.68
C PRO A 933 12.00 30.56 -10.64
N GLU A 934 10.84 31.21 -10.53
CA GLU A 934 9.72 30.96 -11.43
C GLU A 934 10.08 31.46 -12.83
N GLU A 935 10.22 30.55 -13.79
CA GLU A 935 10.38 30.89 -15.22
C GLU A 935 9.04 31.41 -15.76
N GLU A 936 9.07 32.48 -16.57
CA GLU A 936 7.92 32.81 -17.42
C GLU A 936 7.63 31.61 -18.34
N GLU A 937 6.35 31.26 -18.54
CA GLU A 937 5.97 30.16 -19.41
C GLU A 937 6.40 30.48 -20.85
N ILE A 938 7.60 30.02 -21.24
CA ILE A 938 8.10 30.17 -22.60
C ILE A 938 7.13 29.41 -23.50
N THR A 939 6.38 30.15 -24.31
CA THR A 939 5.46 29.54 -25.28
C THR A 939 6.28 28.80 -26.34
N ILE A 940 5.75 27.73 -26.92
CA ILE A 940 6.46 26.97 -27.97
C ILE A 940 6.86 27.91 -29.12
N GLU A 941 6.03 28.92 -29.35
CA GLU A 941 6.21 30.00 -30.32
C GLU A 941 7.46 30.88 -30.08
N GLU A 942 7.92 31.04 -28.84
CA GLU A 942 9.11 31.83 -28.48
C GLU A 942 10.44 31.09 -28.73
N ILE A 943 10.39 29.78 -28.97
CA ILE A 943 11.57 28.93 -29.22
C ILE A 943 11.87 28.81 -30.72
N ILE A 944 10.93 29.20 -31.58
CA ILE A 944 11.03 29.05 -33.03
C ILE A 944 11.87 30.19 -33.59
N VAL A 945 13.01 29.86 -34.20
CA VAL A 945 13.85 30.84 -34.89
C VAL A 945 13.02 31.46 -36.04
N PRO A 946 12.84 32.79 -36.06
CA PRO A 946 12.12 33.46 -37.13
C PRO A 946 12.93 33.37 -38.43
N GLU A 947 12.46 32.55 -39.36
CA GLU A 947 13.03 32.41 -40.70
C GLU A 947 11.99 32.78 -41.75
N LEU A 948 12.40 33.51 -42.78
CA LEU A 948 11.52 33.86 -43.89
C LEU A 948 11.39 32.69 -44.87
N SER A 949 10.17 32.19 -45.05
CA SER A 949 9.86 31.09 -45.97
C SER A 949 8.81 31.48 -47.00
N ILE A 950 8.89 30.89 -48.19
CA ILE A 950 7.82 30.94 -49.20
C ILE A 950 6.78 29.89 -48.83
N VAL A 951 5.55 30.33 -48.62
CA VAL A 951 4.39 29.46 -48.46
C VAL A 951 3.69 29.32 -49.81
N THR A 952 3.49 28.08 -50.25
CA THR A 952 2.78 27.75 -51.49
C THR A 952 1.49 27.00 -51.15
N VAL A 953 0.38 27.41 -51.78
CA VAL A 953 -0.91 26.73 -51.71
C VAL A 953 -1.41 26.40 -53.12
N THR A 954 -1.78 25.16 -53.37
CA THR A 954 -2.31 24.69 -54.66
C THR A 954 -3.83 24.70 -54.71
N ARG A 955 -4.39 24.63 -55.93
CA ARG A 955 -5.83 24.57 -56.19
C ARG A 955 -6.50 23.32 -55.62
N LYS A 956 -5.80 22.17 -55.59
CA LYS A 956 -6.28 20.98 -54.88
C LYS A 956 -6.07 21.07 -53.35
N GLY A 957 -5.67 22.23 -52.82
CA GLY A 957 -5.61 22.51 -51.39
C GLY A 957 -4.34 22.04 -50.70
N PHE A 958 -3.24 21.75 -51.40
CA PHE A 958 -1.99 21.39 -50.75
C PHE A 958 -1.21 22.63 -50.30
N ILE A 959 -0.72 22.63 -49.05
CA ILE A 959 0.05 23.72 -48.45
C ILE A 959 1.42 23.23 -47.95
N LYS A 960 2.46 24.03 -48.21
CA LYS A 960 3.83 23.79 -47.73
C LYS A 960 4.60 25.10 -47.52
N ARG A 961 5.71 25.02 -46.79
CA ARG A 961 6.74 26.07 -46.76
C ARG A 961 8.03 25.59 -47.43
N THR A 962 8.74 26.51 -48.07
CA THR A 962 10.01 26.26 -48.75
C THR A 962 10.94 27.45 -48.51
N SER A 963 12.23 27.18 -48.29
CA SER A 963 13.25 28.24 -48.13
C SER A 963 13.31 29.17 -49.35
N LEU A 964 13.42 30.48 -49.09
CA LEU A 964 13.56 31.53 -50.11
C LEU A 964 14.79 31.31 -51.01
N ALA A 965 15.89 30.78 -50.46
CA ALA A 965 17.15 30.56 -51.17
C ALA A 965 17.01 29.62 -52.39
N LEU A 966 15.95 28.80 -52.43
CA LEU A 966 15.71 27.86 -53.52
C LEU A 966 15.08 28.50 -54.77
N PHE A 967 14.69 29.78 -54.76
CA PHE A 967 14.13 30.49 -55.92
C PHE A 967 15.14 31.46 -56.55
N ARG A 968 15.77 31.05 -57.68
CA ARG A 968 16.75 31.87 -58.42
C ARG A 968 16.09 33.01 -59.22
N ARG A 969 16.74 34.18 -59.21
CA ARG A 969 16.36 35.41 -59.92
C ARG A 969 16.56 35.30 -61.45
N GLN A 970 15.62 35.82 -62.25
CA GLN A 970 15.68 35.86 -63.72
C GLN A 970 15.41 37.27 -64.26
N ARG A 971 15.72 37.53 -65.55
CA ARG A 971 15.39 38.78 -66.26
C ARG A 971 13.98 38.74 -66.85
N ARG A 972 13.32 39.90 -67.01
CA ARG A 972 12.02 40.09 -67.69
C ARG A 972 12.01 39.41 -69.07
N GLY A 973 10.95 38.66 -69.37
CA GLY A 973 10.80 37.91 -70.62
C GLY A 973 11.35 36.47 -70.60
N GLY A 974 11.88 36.01 -69.47
CA GLY A 974 12.28 34.61 -69.27
C GLY A 974 11.12 33.61 -69.33
N LYS A 975 11.45 32.32 -69.47
CA LYS A 975 10.47 31.21 -69.53
C LYS A 975 9.91 30.80 -68.15
N GLY A 976 10.51 31.27 -67.05
CA GLY A 976 10.16 30.82 -65.68
C GLY A 976 10.77 29.46 -65.32
N LEU A 977 10.84 29.14 -64.03
CA LEU A 977 11.28 27.82 -63.54
C LEU A 977 10.05 26.92 -63.33
N SER A 978 10.14 25.67 -63.78
CA SER A 978 9.09 24.66 -63.58
C SER A 978 9.02 24.21 -62.11
N THR A 979 7.82 24.23 -61.54
CA THR A 979 7.50 23.60 -60.26
C THR A 979 6.70 22.31 -60.55
N LEU A 980 6.91 21.22 -59.78
CA LEU A 980 6.34 19.87 -60.05
C LEU A 980 4.82 19.82 -59.81
N TYR A 981 4.08 20.48 -60.68
CA TYR A 981 2.63 20.56 -60.63
C TYR A 981 2.10 20.20 -62.02
N SER A 982 1.23 19.20 -62.08
CA SER A 982 0.60 18.80 -63.33
C SER A 982 -0.45 19.84 -63.74
N ALA A 983 -0.90 19.82 -65.00
CA ALA A 983 -1.98 20.69 -65.49
C ALA A 983 -3.28 20.61 -64.63
N GLU A 984 -3.43 19.57 -63.81
CA GLU A 984 -4.56 19.37 -62.93
C GLU A 984 -4.47 20.04 -61.54
N ASP A 985 -3.27 20.31 -61.01
CA ASP A 985 -3.08 20.84 -59.64
C ASP A 985 -2.10 22.02 -59.66
N VAL A 986 -2.65 23.22 -59.77
CA VAL A 986 -1.92 24.46 -60.07
C VAL A 986 -1.68 25.28 -58.81
N VAL A 987 -0.62 26.08 -58.75
CA VAL A 987 -0.37 27.00 -57.63
C VAL A 987 -1.40 28.13 -57.67
N GLU A 988 -2.12 28.34 -56.57
CA GLU A 988 -3.16 29.36 -56.45
C GLU A 988 -2.69 30.54 -55.58
N HIS A 989 -2.04 30.26 -54.45
CA HIS A 989 -1.45 31.29 -53.60
C HIS A 989 0.04 31.05 -53.36
N LEU A 990 0.81 32.14 -53.42
CA LEU A 990 2.23 32.15 -53.12
C LEU A 990 2.54 33.44 -52.34
N PHE A 991 3.10 33.33 -51.16
CA PHE A 991 3.43 34.50 -50.33
C PHE A 991 4.56 34.20 -49.35
N LEU A 992 5.15 35.26 -48.79
CA LEU A 992 6.20 35.16 -47.78
C LEU A 992 5.58 35.17 -46.38
N ALA A 993 6.10 34.34 -45.49
CA ALA A 993 5.73 34.36 -44.09
C ALA A 993 6.93 33.95 -43.22
N LYS A 994 7.08 34.59 -42.05
CA LYS A 994 7.99 34.12 -41.01
C LYS A 994 7.46 32.83 -40.38
N THR A 995 8.35 31.95 -39.96
CA THR A 995 8.01 30.71 -39.21
C THR A 995 7.17 30.97 -37.95
N THR A 996 7.37 32.11 -37.30
CA THR A 996 6.64 32.55 -36.09
C THR A 996 5.25 33.15 -36.37
N ALA A 997 4.91 33.43 -37.62
CA ALA A 997 3.64 34.06 -37.98
C ALA A 997 2.44 33.09 -37.93
N GLN A 998 1.23 33.65 -37.88
CA GLN A 998 -0.03 32.93 -38.08
C GLN A 998 -0.63 33.26 -39.45
N LEU A 999 -1.11 32.25 -40.17
CA LEU A 999 -1.84 32.44 -41.43
C LEU A 999 -3.33 32.58 -41.16
N LEU A 1000 -3.91 33.72 -41.51
CA LEU A 1000 -5.35 33.92 -41.60
C LEU A 1000 -5.84 33.50 -42.99
N VAL A 1001 -6.54 32.38 -43.06
CA VAL A 1001 -7.10 31.82 -44.30
C VAL A 1001 -8.54 32.29 -44.45
N PHE A 1002 -8.79 33.20 -45.37
CA PHE A 1002 -10.12 33.72 -45.68
C PHE A 1002 -10.78 32.94 -46.79
N THR A 1003 -12.05 32.61 -46.64
CA THR A 1003 -12.82 31.83 -47.61
C THR A 1003 -13.69 32.71 -48.50
N ASN A 1004 -14.10 32.19 -49.66
CA ASN A 1004 -15.00 32.85 -50.59
C ASN A 1004 -16.37 33.18 -49.96
N LYS A 1005 -16.79 32.44 -48.93
CA LYS A 1005 -18.01 32.65 -48.12
C LYS A 1005 -17.80 33.62 -46.95
N GLY A 1006 -16.63 34.24 -46.84
CA GLY A 1006 -16.37 35.29 -45.84
C GLY A 1006 -16.02 34.78 -44.45
N LYS A 1007 -15.64 33.51 -44.28
CA LYS A 1007 -15.07 33.00 -43.02
C LYS A 1007 -13.56 33.14 -42.99
N VAL A 1008 -13.00 33.10 -41.79
CA VAL A 1008 -11.55 33.07 -41.54
C VAL A 1008 -11.17 31.91 -40.63
N HIS A 1009 -10.06 31.26 -40.96
CA HIS A 1009 -9.41 30.19 -40.21
C HIS A 1009 -7.95 30.55 -39.92
N TRP A 1010 -7.29 29.82 -39.00
CA TRP A 1010 -5.93 30.10 -38.55
C TRP A 1010 -5.04 28.87 -38.75
N ILE A 1011 -3.85 29.08 -39.30
CA ILE A 1011 -2.83 28.04 -39.42
C ILE A 1011 -1.48 28.62 -38.98
N PRO A 1012 -0.87 28.15 -37.88
CA PRO A 1012 0.49 28.56 -37.51
C PRO A 1012 1.50 28.13 -38.57
N VAL A 1013 2.40 29.03 -39.00
CA VAL A 1013 3.33 28.76 -40.12
C VAL A 1013 4.30 27.63 -39.79
N TYR A 1014 4.81 27.54 -38.57
CA TYR A 1014 5.73 26.47 -38.15
C TYR A 1014 5.14 25.05 -38.25
N LYS A 1015 3.81 24.91 -38.25
CA LYS A 1015 3.13 23.61 -38.41
C LYS A 1015 3.08 23.15 -39.87
N LEU A 1016 3.39 24.04 -40.82
CA LEU A 1016 3.44 23.68 -42.23
C LEU A 1016 4.67 22.80 -42.52
N PRO A 1017 4.51 21.77 -43.37
CA PRO A 1017 5.63 20.92 -43.74
C PRO A 1017 6.70 21.74 -44.47
N ASP A 1018 7.93 21.66 -43.96
CA ASP A 1018 9.11 22.13 -44.69
C ASP A 1018 9.44 21.12 -45.77
N ALA A 1019 9.40 21.55 -47.02
CA ALA A 1019 9.50 20.65 -48.13
C ALA A 1019 10.22 21.28 -49.32
N THR A 1020 10.89 20.43 -50.10
CA THR A 1020 11.56 20.85 -51.32
C THR A 1020 10.56 21.39 -52.36
N ARG A 1021 11.06 22.11 -53.36
CA ARG A 1021 10.24 22.66 -54.46
C ARG A 1021 9.41 21.58 -55.19
N TYR A 1022 9.85 20.33 -55.11
CA TYR A 1022 9.29 19.16 -55.79
C TYR A 1022 8.22 18.39 -55.02
N ALA A 1023 8.15 18.55 -53.69
CA ALA A 1023 7.18 17.85 -52.85
C ALA A 1023 5.82 18.58 -52.80
N LYS A 1024 4.70 17.85 -52.71
CA LYS A 1024 3.34 18.45 -52.73
C LYS A 1024 2.95 19.13 -51.41
N GLY A 1025 3.49 18.72 -50.26
CA GLY A 1025 3.07 19.23 -48.94
C GLY A 1025 1.88 18.47 -48.36
N LYS A 1026 1.18 19.08 -47.41
CA LYS A 1026 0.00 18.48 -46.74
C LYS A 1026 -1.28 19.15 -47.23
N HIS A 1027 -2.39 18.42 -47.27
CA HIS A 1027 -3.68 19.01 -47.63
C HIS A 1027 -4.18 19.95 -46.53
N ILE A 1028 -4.74 21.10 -46.89
CA ILE A 1028 -5.13 22.17 -45.98
C ILE A 1028 -6.24 21.74 -45.01
N SER A 1029 -7.07 20.76 -45.41
CA SER A 1029 -8.08 20.16 -44.53
C SER A 1029 -7.50 19.47 -43.29
N THR A 1030 -6.20 19.15 -43.28
CA THR A 1030 -5.48 18.64 -42.11
C THR A 1030 -5.42 19.68 -40.99
N PHE A 1031 -5.43 20.97 -41.35
CA PHE A 1031 -5.28 22.10 -40.43
C PHE A 1031 -6.61 22.80 -40.12
N ILE A 1032 -7.52 22.88 -41.10
CA ILE A 1032 -8.78 23.65 -40.99
C ILE A 1032 -9.96 22.87 -41.57
N GLN A 1033 -11.17 23.09 -41.03
CA GLN A 1033 -12.40 22.45 -41.52
C GLN A 1033 -13.18 23.40 -42.44
N LEU A 1034 -13.17 23.12 -43.74
CA LEU A 1034 -13.93 23.87 -44.75
C LEU A 1034 -15.33 23.25 -44.94
N GLY A 1035 -16.35 24.09 -45.12
CA GLY A 1035 -17.71 23.63 -45.45
C GLY A 1035 -17.88 23.21 -46.92
N LYS A 1036 -19.05 22.66 -47.26
CA LYS A 1036 -19.42 22.32 -48.63
C LYS A 1036 -19.42 23.60 -49.51
N ASP A 1037 -18.75 23.53 -50.66
CA ASP A 1037 -18.56 24.64 -51.62
C ASP A 1037 -17.77 25.86 -51.07
N GLU A 1038 -17.05 25.69 -49.97
CA GLU A 1038 -16.19 26.72 -49.38
C GLU A 1038 -14.76 26.59 -49.94
N LYS A 1039 -14.28 27.66 -50.59
CA LYS A 1039 -12.95 27.74 -51.23
C LYS A 1039 -12.13 28.85 -50.57
N ILE A 1040 -10.81 28.76 -50.68
CA ILE A 1040 -9.90 29.82 -50.21
C ILE A 1040 -10.05 31.02 -51.14
N ALA A 1041 -10.25 32.20 -50.57
CA ALA A 1041 -10.25 33.46 -51.30
C ALA A 1041 -8.88 34.15 -51.21
N THR A 1042 -8.34 34.24 -49.99
CA THR A 1042 -7.03 34.85 -49.75
C THR A 1042 -6.43 34.38 -48.44
N ILE A 1043 -5.11 34.53 -48.30
CA ILE A 1043 -4.38 34.15 -47.09
C ILE A 1043 -3.49 35.33 -46.70
N ILE A 1044 -3.55 35.73 -45.43
CA ILE A 1044 -2.72 36.80 -44.89
C ILE A 1044 -1.87 36.25 -43.73
N PRO A 1045 -0.54 36.36 -43.81
CA PRO A 1045 0.32 36.14 -42.65
C PRO A 1045 0.23 37.34 -41.68
N ILE A 1046 0.06 37.05 -40.39
CA ILE A 1046 0.06 38.05 -39.32
C ILE A 1046 1.05 37.65 -38.23
N GLU A 1047 1.80 38.64 -37.72
CA GLU A 1047 2.68 38.47 -36.56
C GLU A 1047 1.96 38.91 -35.28
N GLU A 1048 1.12 39.96 -35.36
CA GLU A 1048 0.35 40.48 -34.23
C GLU A 1048 -1.10 40.80 -34.62
N PHE A 1049 -2.04 40.65 -33.67
CA PHE A 1049 -3.46 41.00 -33.84
C PHE A 1049 -3.73 42.50 -33.62
N LYS A 1050 -2.90 43.37 -34.22
CA LYS A 1050 -3.04 44.84 -34.18
C LYS A 1050 -3.46 45.38 -35.56
N ASN A 1051 -4.03 46.59 -35.60
CA ASN A 1051 -4.53 47.30 -36.80
C ASN A 1051 -5.88 46.77 -37.37
N ASN A 1052 -6.31 47.34 -38.49
CA ASN A 1052 -7.53 47.00 -39.19
C ASN A 1052 -7.24 46.22 -40.49
N LEU A 1053 -8.18 45.36 -40.87
CA LEU A 1053 -8.24 44.71 -42.17
C LEU A 1053 -9.27 45.41 -43.06
N ILE A 1054 -8.90 45.66 -44.31
CA ILE A 1054 -9.80 46.07 -45.38
C ILE A 1054 -10.08 44.85 -46.24
N MET A 1055 -11.35 44.49 -46.34
CA MET A 1055 -11.86 43.42 -47.20
C MET A 1055 -12.56 44.06 -48.40
N ILE A 1056 -12.36 43.51 -49.59
CA ILE A 1056 -13.07 43.91 -50.82
C ILE A 1056 -13.68 42.69 -51.51
N THR A 1057 -14.96 42.82 -51.89
CA THR A 1057 -15.70 41.76 -52.59
C THR A 1057 -15.67 41.96 -54.11
N ARG A 1058 -16.10 40.92 -54.83
CA ARG A 1058 -16.16 40.90 -56.30
C ARG A 1058 -17.04 42.01 -56.85
N LYS A 1059 -18.16 42.32 -56.17
CA LYS A 1059 -19.09 43.41 -56.52
C LYS A 1059 -18.66 44.80 -56.04
N GLY A 1060 -17.48 44.94 -55.45
CA GLY A 1060 -16.96 46.22 -55.01
C GLY A 1060 -17.49 46.70 -53.65
N ILE A 1061 -17.93 45.78 -52.79
CA ILE A 1061 -18.25 46.10 -51.38
C ILE A 1061 -16.96 46.05 -50.55
N VAL A 1062 -16.65 47.15 -49.87
CA VAL A 1062 -15.49 47.30 -48.99
C VAL A 1062 -15.91 47.27 -47.52
N LYS A 1063 -15.13 46.61 -46.68
CA LYS A 1063 -15.37 46.53 -45.23
C LYS A 1063 -14.08 46.69 -44.45
N LYS A 1064 -14.10 47.55 -43.43
CA LYS A 1064 -13.04 47.68 -42.43
C LYS A 1064 -13.39 46.86 -41.18
N LEU A 1065 -12.50 45.95 -40.77
CA LEU A 1065 -12.67 45.08 -39.60
C LEU A 1065 -11.45 45.19 -38.67
N PRO A 1066 -11.63 45.50 -37.38
CA PRO A 1066 -10.54 45.45 -36.41
C PRO A 1066 -9.98 44.02 -36.26
N LEU A 1067 -8.67 43.86 -36.41
CA LEU A 1067 -8.01 42.54 -36.39
C LEU A 1067 -8.15 41.83 -35.03
N ALA A 1068 -8.25 42.60 -33.94
CA ALA A 1068 -8.47 42.10 -32.59
C ALA A 1068 -9.75 41.23 -32.46
N LEU A 1069 -10.76 41.46 -33.29
CA LEU A 1069 -12.00 40.64 -33.30
C LEU A 1069 -11.77 39.22 -33.84
N LEU A 1070 -10.60 38.95 -34.42
CA LEU A 1070 -10.18 37.65 -34.95
C LEU A 1070 -9.17 36.93 -34.04
N LYS A 1071 -8.92 37.41 -32.82
CA LYS A 1071 -7.89 36.85 -31.91
C LYS A 1071 -8.18 35.41 -31.42
N LYS A 1072 -9.46 35.02 -31.35
CA LYS A 1072 -9.88 33.72 -30.78
C LYS A 1072 -10.21 32.70 -31.88
N PRO A 1073 -9.33 31.73 -32.17
CA PRO A 1073 -9.57 30.74 -33.21
C PRO A 1073 -10.69 29.76 -32.85
N ARG A 1074 -11.44 29.30 -33.85
CA ARG A 1074 -12.43 28.22 -33.73
C ARG A 1074 -12.22 27.19 -34.84
N ARG A 1075 -12.43 25.91 -34.55
CA ARG A 1075 -12.16 24.79 -35.47
C ARG A 1075 -12.94 24.90 -36.79
N GLY A 1076 -14.19 25.35 -36.74
CA GLY A 1076 -15.05 25.61 -37.91
C GLY A 1076 -14.91 27.00 -38.54
N GLY A 1077 -13.90 27.79 -38.13
CA GLY A 1077 -13.71 29.18 -38.57
C GLY A 1077 -14.66 30.17 -37.89
N ILE A 1078 -14.45 31.46 -38.12
CA ILE A 1078 -15.39 32.53 -37.72
C ILE A 1078 -15.76 33.39 -38.92
N LEU A 1079 -16.95 33.97 -38.90
CA LEU A 1079 -17.37 34.91 -39.95
C LEU A 1079 -16.54 36.21 -39.83
N ALA A 1080 -15.97 36.67 -40.94
CA ALA A 1080 -15.26 37.94 -41.06
C ALA A 1080 -16.09 38.99 -41.82
N ILE A 1081 -16.88 38.56 -42.80
CA ILE A 1081 -17.82 39.39 -43.58
C ILE A 1081 -19.05 38.56 -43.96
N PHE A 1082 -20.23 39.18 -43.92
CA PHE A 1082 -21.43 38.56 -44.47
C PHE A 1082 -21.54 38.89 -45.96
N LEU A 1083 -21.73 37.87 -46.80
CA LEU A 1083 -21.84 38.00 -48.26
C LEU A 1083 -23.23 37.54 -48.73
N SER A 1084 -23.73 38.16 -49.80
CA SER A 1084 -24.90 37.65 -50.53
C SER A 1084 -24.47 36.48 -51.43
N ASP A 1085 -25.41 35.60 -51.81
CA ASP A 1085 -25.11 34.36 -52.56
C ASP A 1085 -24.43 34.58 -53.92
N ASP A 1086 -24.54 35.78 -54.49
CA ASP A 1086 -23.96 36.16 -55.78
C ASP A 1086 -22.72 37.07 -55.67
N ASP A 1087 -22.17 37.24 -54.46
CA ASP A 1087 -20.93 37.96 -54.20
C ASP A 1087 -19.89 37.06 -53.53
N SER A 1088 -18.61 37.41 -53.67
CA SER A 1088 -17.51 36.64 -53.10
C SER A 1088 -16.40 37.56 -52.61
N LEU A 1089 -15.77 37.21 -51.50
CA LEU A 1089 -14.57 37.91 -51.03
C LEU A 1089 -13.43 37.71 -52.04
N ILE A 1090 -12.73 38.78 -52.42
CA ILE A 1090 -11.63 38.73 -53.40
C ILE A 1090 -10.28 39.00 -52.76
N SER A 1091 -10.18 40.06 -51.95
CA SER A 1091 -8.91 40.48 -51.38
C SER A 1091 -9.09 41.06 -49.98
N VAL A 1092 -8.09 40.86 -49.15
CA VAL A 1092 -8.00 41.41 -47.80
C VAL A 1092 -6.59 41.99 -47.63
N ILE A 1093 -6.48 43.20 -47.10
CA ILE A 1093 -5.20 43.87 -46.84
C ILE A 1093 -5.21 44.54 -45.47
N HIS A 1094 -4.04 44.77 -44.89
CA HIS A 1094 -3.90 45.66 -43.73
C HIS A 1094 -3.99 47.12 -44.15
N ALA A 1095 -4.72 47.93 -43.39
CA ALA A 1095 -4.73 49.38 -43.55
C ALA A 1095 -4.95 50.10 -42.21
N LYS A 1096 -4.30 51.25 -42.05
CA LYS A 1096 -4.55 52.25 -41.02
C LYS A 1096 -5.59 53.27 -41.50
N GLU A 1097 -5.92 54.27 -40.68
CA GLU A 1097 -6.97 55.24 -41.03
C GLU A 1097 -6.48 56.29 -42.02
N GLU A 1098 -5.23 56.69 -41.88
CA GLU A 1098 -4.49 57.62 -42.74
C GLU A 1098 -4.12 57.03 -44.11
N ASP A 1099 -4.22 55.70 -44.26
CA ASP A 1099 -3.87 55.02 -45.50
C ASP A 1099 -4.85 55.35 -46.63
N GLU A 1100 -4.34 55.40 -47.85
CA GLU A 1100 -5.15 55.54 -49.06
C GLU A 1100 -5.27 54.20 -49.78
N LEU A 1101 -6.46 53.90 -50.27
CA LEU A 1101 -6.80 52.64 -50.91
C LEU A 1101 -7.03 52.87 -52.40
N LEU A 1102 -6.50 51.98 -53.22
CA LEU A 1102 -6.79 51.93 -54.65
C LEU A 1102 -7.38 50.57 -55.00
N ILE A 1103 -8.65 50.58 -55.43
CA ILE A 1103 -9.37 49.41 -55.92
C ILE A 1103 -9.22 49.37 -57.43
N ALA A 1104 -8.86 48.22 -58.00
CA ALA A 1104 -8.81 48.02 -59.45
C ALA A 1104 -9.80 46.94 -59.92
N THR A 1105 -10.24 47.09 -61.17
CA THR A 1105 -11.22 46.21 -61.81
C THR A 1105 -10.63 45.44 -62.99
N LYS A 1106 -11.32 44.36 -63.38
CA LYS A 1106 -10.93 43.44 -64.44
C LYS A 1106 -10.87 44.12 -65.80
N ARG A 1107 -11.78 45.07 -66.08
CA ARG A 1107 -11.79 45.89 -67.31
C ARG A 1107 -10.85 47.10 -67.25
N GLY A 1108 -9.94 47.14 -66.28
CA GLY A 1108 -8.86 48.11 -66.22
C GLY A 1108 -9.28 49.49 -65.73
N MET A 1109 -10.26 49.57 -64.82
CA MET A 1109 -10.56 50.80 -64.06
C MET A 1109 -9.87 50.76 -62.69
N ALA A 1110 -9.62 51.93 -62.09
CA ALA A 1110 -9.16 52.04 -60.70
C ALA A 1110 -9.72 53.27 -59.99
N LEU A 1111 -10.06 53.14 -58.70
CA LEU A 1111 -10.55 54.23 -57.85
C LEU A 1111 -9.65 54.36 -56.62
N ARG A 1112 -9.17 55.58 -56.34
CA ARG A 1112 -8.36 55.91 -55.15
C ARG A 1112 -9.18 56.77 -54.18
N PHE A 1113 -9.24 56.36 -52.91
CA PHE A 1113 -9.95 57.06 -51.82
C PHE A 1113 -9.27 56.80 -50.46
N LYS A 1114 -9.61 57.57 -49.42
CA LYS A 1114 -9.04 57.40 -48.07
C LYS A 1114 -9.67 56.23 -47.31
N ALA A 1115 -8.89 55.42 -46.61
CA ALA A 1115 -9.39 54.32 -45.78
C ALA A 1115 -10.32 54.80 -44.65
N ALA A 1116 -10.12 56.03 -44.14
CA ALA A 1116 -10.99 56.68 -43.17
C ALA A 1116 -12.47 56.77 -43.61
N GLU A 1117 -12.76 56.83 -44.91
CA GLU A 1117 -14.15 56.87 -45.43
C GLU A 1117 -14.92 55.55 -45.19
N VAL A 1118 -14.21 54.48 -44.80
CA VAL A 1118 -14.79 53.19 -44.45
C VAL A 1118 -14.73 53.04 -42.92
N ARG A 1119 -15.88 53.16 -42.26
CA ARG A 1119 -15.98 52.94 -40.81
C ARG A 1119 -15.64 51.49 -40.44
N ALA A 1120 -15.05 51.30 -39.26
CA ALA A 1120 -14.85 49.97 -38.70
C ALA A 1120 -16.20 49.31 -38.39
N MET A 1121 -16.37 48.04 -38.75
CA MET A 1121 -17.62 47.29 -38.55
C MET A 1121 -17.35 45.95 -37.89
N GLY A 1122 -18.36 45.42 -37.21
CA GLY A 1122 -18.31 44.08 -36.62
C GLY A 1122 -18.29 42.95 -37.66
N ARG A 1123 -17.99 41.73 -37.20
CA ARG A 1123 -17.82 40.52 -38.00
C ARG A 1123 -19.00 40.18 -38.93
N THR A 1124 -20.23 40.38 -38.48
CA THR A 1124 -21.46 40.02 -39.22
C THR A 1124 -21.93 41.09 -40.22
N ALA A 1125 -21.28 42.25 -40.29
CA ALA A 1125 -21.67 43.31 -41.22
C ALA A 1125 -21.31 42.98 -42.68
N LYS A 1126 -22.13 43.46 -43.63
CA LYS A 1126 -21.93 43.33 -45.09
C LYS A 1126 -20.83 44.24 -45.66
N GLY A 1127 -20.60 45.42 -45.07
CA GLY A 1127 -19.69 46.44 -45.61
C GLY A 1127 -20.44 47.58 -46.32
N VAL A 1128 -19.70 48.46 -46.98
CA VAL A 1128 -20.21 49.62 -47.74
C VAL A 1128 -19.69 49.58 -49.17
N LYS A 1129 -20.35 50.28 -50.11
CA LYS A 1129 -19.89 50.33 -51.50
C LYS A 1129 -18.55 51.07 -51.61
N GLY A 1130 -17.54 50.39 -52.17
CA GLY A 1130 -16.19 50.89 -52.38
C GLY A 1130 -15.98 51.46 -53.78
N ILE A 1131 -16.47 50.78 -54.82
CA ILE A 1131 -16.39 51.22 -56.23
C ILE A 1131 -17.71 50.93 -56.96
N HIS A 1132 -18.08 51.78 -57.92
CA HIS A 1132 -19.18 51.50 -58.83
C HIS A 1132 -18.66 50.72 -60.05
N LEU A 1133 -19.15 49.49 -60.23
CA LEU A 1133 -18.77 48.63 -61.35
C LEU A 1133 -19.72 48.85 -62.54
N LYS A 1134 -19.16 48.86 -63.75
CA LYS A 1134 -19.94 48.79 -64.99
C LYS A 1134 -20.37 47.35 -65.26
N GLU A 1135 -21.32 47.15 -66.17
CA GLU A 1135 -21.77 45.81 -66.56
C GLU A 1135 -20.59 44.91 -66.98
N GLN A 1136 -20.63 43.66 -66.50
CA GLN A 1136 -19.61 42.63 -66.73
C GLN A 1136 -18.20 42.99 -66.24
N ASP A 1137 -18.05 44.01 -65.39
CA ASP A 1137 -16.80 44.31 -64.68
C ASP A 1137 -16.81 43.72 -63.26
N SER A 1138 -15.63 43.49 -62.70
CA SER A 1138 -15.48 42.96 -61.33
C SER A 1138 -14.18 43.44 -60.71
N VAL A 1139 -14.14 43.54 -59.39
CA VAL A 1139 -12.90 43.88 -58.68
C VAL A 1139 -11.88 42.77 -58.80
N ILE A 1140 -10.61 43.14 -59.04
CA ILE A 1140 -9.46 42.21 -59.07
C ILE A 1140 -8.58 42.33 -57.82
N GLY A 1141 -8.66 43.43 -57.09
CA GLY A 1141 -7.93 43.61 -55.85
C GLY A 1141 -7.97 45.04 -55.33
N VAL A 1142 -7.45 45.21 -54.12
CA VAL A 1142 -7.22 46.51 -53.48
C VAL A 1142 -5.76 46.57 -53.03
N VAL A 1143 -5.15 47.75 -53.16
CA VAL A 1143 -3.79 48.00 -52.69
C VAL A 1143 -3.75 49.29 -51.89
N LYS A 1144 -2.83 49.34 -50.92
CA LYS A 1144 -2.48 50.60 -50.27
C LYS A 1144 -1.64 51.46 -51.22
N VAL A 1145 -2.00 52.73 -51.35
CA VAL A 1145 -1.25 53.69 -52.16
C VAL A 1145 -0.17 54.33 -51.29
N GLU A 1146 1.07 54.21 -51.72
CA GLU A 1146 2.22 54.85 -51.08
C GLU A 1146 2.77 55.88 -52.09
N PRO A 1147 2.86 57.19 -51.75
CA PRO A 1147 3.20 58.24 -52.72
C PRO A 1147 4.52 58.00 -53.47
N GLU A 1148 5.51 57.44 -52.78
CA GLU A 1148 6.85 57.11 -53.28
C GLU A 1148 6.91 55.85 -54.18
N LYS A 1149 5.81 55.11 -54.30
CA LYS A 1149 5.75 53.84 -55.04
C LYS A 1149 4.89 53.92 -56.29
N ALA A 1150 5.14 53.01 -57.21
CA ALA A 1150 4.35 52.84 -58.42
C ALA A 1150 3.32 51.72 -58.24
N ILE A 1151 2.16 51.90 -58.85
CA ILE A 1151 1.11 50.90 -58.96
C ILE A 1151 1.45 49.96 -60.12
N LEU A 1152 1.76 48.71 -59.80
CA LEU A 1152 1.92 47.63 -60.75
C LEU A 1152 0.56 47.03 -61.09
N THR A 1153 0.22 46.96 -62.37
CA THR A 1153 -0.94 46.19 -62.87
C THR A 1153 -0.46 45.14 -63.85
N VAL A 1154 -0.95 43.91 -63.69
CA VAL A 1154 -0.61 42.76 -64.54
C VAL A 1154 -1.88 42.17 -65.15
N THR A 1155 -1.79 41.74 -66.42
CA THR A 1155 -2.88 41.15 -67.19
C THR A 1155 -2.69 39.65 -67.41
N GLU A 1156 -3.77 38.94 -67.73
CA GLU A 1156 -3.80 37.48 -67.86
C GLU A 1156 -2.81 36.93 -68.90
N LYS A 1157 -2.52 37.67 -69.98
CA LYS A 1157 -1.55 37.28 -71.02
C LYS A 1157 -0.10 37.69 -70.71
N GLY A 1158 0.20 38.00 -69.45
CA GLY A 1158 1.57 38.25 -68.98
C GLY A 1158 2.12 39.63 -69.35
N PHE A 1159 1.26 40.62 -69.63
CA PHE A 1159 1.68 42.01 -69.75
C PHE A 1159 1.51 42.73 -68.42
N GLY A 1160 2.31 43.76 -68.18
CA GLY A 1160 2.11 44.62 -67.03
C GLY A 1160 2.89 45.91 -67.11
N LYS A 1161 2.60 46.80 -66.18
CA LYS A 1161 3.19 48.14 -66.13
C LYS A 1161 3.22 48.68 -64.73
N ARG A 1162 4.17 49.57 -64.48
CA ARG A 1162 4.22 50.39 -63.26
C ARG A 1162 3.76 51.80 -63.59
N THR A 1163 2.88 52.35 -62.78
CA THR A 1163 2.35 53.70 -62.97
C THR A 1163 2.49 54.50 -61.68
N PRO A 1164 3.04 55.72 -61.72
CA PRO A 1164 3.17 56.56 -60.53
C PRO A 1164 1.84 56.74 -59.80
N ALA A 1165 1.86 56.63 -58.48
CA ALA A 1165 0.67 56.74 -57.64
C ALA A 1165 -0.04 58.09 -57.81
N ASN A 1166 0.72 59.18 -57.95
CA ASN A 1166 0.21 60.55 -58.13
C ASN A 1166 -0.69 60.73 -59.37
N LEU A 1167 -0.56 59.88 -60.41
CA LEU A 1167 -1.43 59.95 -61.58
C LEU A 1167 -2.87 59.49 -61.28
N TYR A 1168 -3.08 58.71 -60.21
CA TYR A 1168 -4.42 58.33 -59.74
C TYR A 1168 -4.95 59.42 -58.80
N ARG A 1169 -5.90 60.22 -59.29
CA ARG A 1169 -6.54 61.27 -58.50
C ARG A 1169 -7.23 60.69 -57.27
N LEU A 1170 -7.04 61.34 -56.12
CA LEU A 1170 -7.78 61.03 -54.90
C LEU A 1170 -9.23 61.52 -55.06
N THR A 1171 -10.18 60.64 -54.80
CA THR A 1171 -11.62 60.89 -54.92
C THR A 1171 -12.36 60.23 -53.76
N HIS A 1172 -13.66 60.49 -53.60
CA HIS A 1172 -14.48 59.75 -52.66
C HIS A 1172 -14.73 58.30 -53.11
N ARG A 1173 -15.03 57.42 -52.15
CA ARG A 1173 -15.46 56.04 -52.42
C ARG A 1173 -16.76 56.01 -53.25
N ALA A 1174 -17.07 54.83 -53.78
CA ALA A 1174 -18.25 54.55 -54.61
C ALA A 1174 -18.30 55.28 -55.97
N GLY A 1175 -17.22 55.92 -56.41
CA GLY A 1175 -17.07 56.42 -57.78
C GLY A 1175 -16.84 55.31 -58.82
N ILE A 1176 -16.89 55.67 -60.11
CA ILE A 1176 -16.63 54.76 -61.25
C ILE A 1176 -15.13 54.50 -61.46
N GLY A 1177 -14.27 55.36 -60.91
CA GLY A 1177 -12.82 55.30 -61.07
C GLY A 1177 -12.32 55.87 -62.40
N VAL A 1178 -11.01 55.82 -62.59
CA VAL A 1178 -10.29 56.27 -63.80
C VAL A 1178 -9.67 55.07 -64.51
N ARG A 1179 -9.33 55.20 -65.80
CA ARG A 1179 -8.65 54.13 -66.54
C ARG A 1179 -7.28 53.84 -65.91
N ASN A 1180 -7.04 52.57 -65.60
CA ASN A 1180 -5.84 52.00 -65.00
C ASN A 1180 -4.95 51.29 -66.02
N ILE A 1181 -5.52 50.52 -66.94
CA ILE A 1181 -4.81 49.82 -68.02
C ILE A 1181 -5.76 49.65 -69.21
N ILE A 1182 -5.23 49.67 -70.44
CA ILE A 1182 -6.04 49.38 -71.64
C ILE A 1182 -6.02 47.87 -71.87
N CYS A 1183 -7.14 47.20 -71.61
CA CYS A 1183 -7.34 45.79 -71.94
C CYS A 1183 -7.74 45.63 -73.42
N THR A 1184 -6.99 44.82 -74.15
CA THR A 1184 -7.26 44.40 -75.55
C THR A 1184 -7.13 42.89 -75.64
N GLU A 1185 -7.50 42.29 -76.77
CA GLU A 1185 -7.31 40.84 -76.98
C GLU A 1185 -5.84 40.41 -76.87
N LYS A 1186 -4.87 41.31 -77.11
CA LYS A 1186 -3.44 41.01 -77.09
C LYS A 1186 -2.88 40.87 -75.68
N ASN A 1187 -3.31 41.69 -74.72
CA ASN A 1187 -2.83 41.65 -73.34
C ASN A 1187 -3.85 41.02 -72.37
N GLY A 1188 -5.12 40.97 -72.73
CA GLY A 1188 -6.20 40.41 -71.94
C GLY A 1188 -6.63 41.29 -70.77
N SER A 1189 -7.49 40.72 -69.93
CA SER A 1189 -8.04 41.34 -68.73
C SER A 1189 -6.97 41.58 -67.67
N ALA A 1190 -7.14 42.61 -66.85
CA ALA A 1190 -6.32 42.80 -65.66
C ALA A 1190 -6.61 41.67 -64.66
N VAL A 1191 -5.56 41.10 -64.04
CA VAL A 1191 -5.67 39.98 -63.08
C VAL A 1191 -5.09 40.28 -61.72
N ALA A 1192 -4.10 41.17 -61.63
CA ALA A 1192 -3.49 41.50 -60.37
C ALA A 1192 -3.02 42.96 -60.31
N ILE A 1193 -2.99 43.48 -59.08
CA ILE A 1193 -2.52 44.83 -58.77
C ILE A 1193 -1.64 44.78 -57.52
N ALA A 1194 -0.55 45.54 -57.51
CA ALA A 1194 0.36 45.66 -56.37
C ALA A 1194 0.96 47.07 -56.29
N SER A 1195 1.38 47.50 -55.11
CA SER A 1195 2.22 48.69 -54.92
C SER A 1195 3.68 48.24 -54.83
N VAL A 1196 4.55 48.80 -55.67
CA VAL A 1196 5.96 48.36 -55.80
C VAL A 1196 6.91 49.55 -55.88
N SER A 1197 8.06 49.44 -55.21
CA SER A 1197 9.21 50.32 -55.37
C SER A 1197 10.11 49.87 -56.53
N ASP A 1198 11.14 50.66 -56.89
CA ASP A 1198 12.18 50.21 -57.83
C ASP A 1198 13.06 49.08 -57.28
N LYS A 1199 13.15 48.98 -55.95
CA LYS A 1199 14.03 48.01 -55.27
C LYS A 1199 13.35 46.66 -55.04
N ASP A 1200 12.02 46.64 -55.07
CA ASP A 1200 11.23 45.43 -54.87
C ASP A 1200 11.43 44.41 -56.01
N GLU A 1201 11.21 43.14 -55.69
CA GLU A 1201 11.15 42.05 -56.66
C GLU A 1201 9.73 41.48 -56.76
N ILE A 1202 9.38 40.94 -57.92
CA ILE A 1202 8.05 40.44 -58.21
C ILE A 1202 8.17 38.99 -58.63
N ILE A 1203 7.46 38.11 -57.93
CA ILE A 1203 7.21 36.75 -58.38
C ILE A 1203 5.88 36.74 -59.13
N ILE A 1204 5.87 36.22 -60.35
CA ILE A 1204 4.67 36.01 -61.16
C ILE A 1204 4.47 34.51 -61.29
N ALA A 1205 3.28 34.02 -60.94
CA ALA A 1205 2.89 32.62 -61.04
C ALA A 1205 1.84 32.43 -62.14
N THR A 1206 1.99 31.35 -62.91
CA THR A 1206 1.10 30.99 -64.03
C THR A 1206 0.26 29.76 -63.74
N LYS A 1207 -0.79 29.57 -64.54
CA LYS A 1207 -1.69 28.42 -64.46
C LYS A 1207 -0.97 27.09 -64.67
N LEU A 1208 0.04 27.03 -65.52
CA LEU A 1208 0.82 25.79 -65.72
C LEU A 1208 1.96 25.60 -64.71
N GLY A 1209 1.97 26.33 -63.60
CA GLY A 1209 2.97 26.13 -62.53
C GLY A 1209 4.34 26.71 -62.84
N LEU A 1210 4.44 27.66 -63.78
CA LEU A 1210 5.66 28.44 -64.00
C LEU A 1210 5.69 29.60 -63.00
N ALA A 1211 6.84 29.78 -62.35
CA ALA A 1211 7.09 30.97 -61.54
C ALA A 1211 8.34 31.70 -62.06
N ILE A 1212 8.24 33.02 -62.20
CA ILE A 1212 9.38 33.88 -62.54
C ILE A 1212 9.55 34.96 -61.48
N ARG A 1213 10.80 35.18 -61.05
CA ARG A 1213 11.20 36.24 -60.11
C ARG A 1213 11.97 37.31 -60.88
N ILE A 1214 11.41 38.52 -60.99
CA ILE A 1214 11.99 39.66 -61.73
C ILE A 1214 12.10 40.90 -60.85
N LYS A 1215 13.02 41.82 -61.15
CA LYS A 1215 13.07 43.12 -60.47
C LYS A 1215 11.96 44.04 -60.95
N ALA A 1216 11.32 44.76 -60.02
CA ALA A 1216 10.32 45.77 -60.36
C ALA A 1216 10.89 46.84 -61.30
N LYS A 1217 12.15 47.26 -61.09
CA LYS A 1217 12.87 48.22 -61.96
C LYS A 1217 12.89 47.85 -63.45
N GLU A 1218 12.85 46.55 -63.79
CA GLU A 1218 12.83 46.09 -65.19
C GLU A 1218 11.47 46.33 -65.88
N ILE A 1219 10.43 46.67 -65.10
CA ILE A 1219 9.12 47.06 -65.61
C ILE A 1219 9.12 48.59 -65.76
N PRO A 1220 8.91 49.13 -66.98
CA PRO A 1220 8.98 50.55 -67.21
C PRO A 1220 7.86 51.28 -66.47
N LEU A 1221 8.20 52.48 -66.01
CA LEU A 1221 7.28 53.43 -65.43
C LEU A 1221 6.56 54.15 -66.58
N ILE A 1222 5.26 53.88 -66.75
CA ILE A 1222 4.46 54.45 -67.84
C ILE A 1222 3.09 54.92 -67.35
N GLY A 1223 2.47 55.83 -68.12
CA GLY A 1223 1.18 56.43 -67.78
C GLY A 1223 0.02 55.44 -67.60
N ARG A 1224 -1.08 55.93 -67.03
CA ARG A 1224 -2.28 55.13 -66.70
C ARG A 1224 -2.91 54.44 -67.91
N ALA A 1225 -3.27 55.19 -68.95
CA ALA A 1225 -3.98 54.65 -70.12
C ALA A 1225 -3.03 54.04 -71.16
N THR A 1226 -2.30 52.99 -70.79
CA THR A 1226 -1.36 52.26 -71.67
C THR A 1226 -1.58 50.76 -71.60
N ARG A 1227 -1.02 49.99 -72.54
CA ARG A 1227 -1.18 48.51 -72.62
C ARG A 1227 -0.18 47.71 -71.77
N GLY A 1228 0.91 48.35 -71.33
CA GLY A 1228 2.01 47.68 -70.62
C GLY A 1228 2.99 46.91 -71.52
N VAL A 1229 4.02 46.35 -70.90
CA VAL A 1229 5.06 45.53 -71.56
C VAL A 1229 4.93 44.07 -71.16
N LYS A 1230 5.50 43.16 -71.95
CA LYS A 1230 5.51 41.73 -71.64
C LYS A 1230 6.45 41.44 -70.47
N LEU A 1231 5.94 40.80 -69.42
CA LEU A 1231 6.66 40.43 -68.20
C LEU A 1231 7.17 38.98 -68.25
N ILE A 1232 6.31 38.07 -68.73
CA ILE A 1232 6.58 36.63 -68.86
C ILE A 1232 6.11 36.16 -70.25
N LYS A 1233 6.85 35.22 -70.86
CA LYS A 1233 6.43 34.58 -72.12
C LYS A 1233 5.58 33.35 -71.79
N LEU A 1234 4.29 33.43 -72.08
CA LEU A 1234 3.32 32.35 -71.86
C LEU A 1234 3.10 31.54 -73.15
N SER A 1235 2.77 30.26 -73.00
CA SER A 1235 2.19 29.43 -74.08
C SER A 1235 0.71 29.77 -74.29
N GLU A 1236 0.11 29.33 -75.40
CA GLU A 1236 -1.28 29.70 -75.76
C GLU A 1236 -2.33 29.27 -74.72
N GLN A 1237 -2.06 28.23 -73.94
CA GLN A 1237 -2.96 27.72 -72.90
C GLN A 1237 -2.64 28.24 -71.48
N ASP A 1238 -1.57 29.03 -71.32
CA ASP A 1238 -1.11 29.51 -70.01
C ASP A 1238 -1.50 30.97 -69.76
N THR A 1239 -1.83 31.27 -68.51
CA THR A 1239 -2.27 32.60 -68.06
C THR A 1239 -1.66 32.93 -66.70
N VAL A 1240 -1.44 34.21 -66.43
CA VAL A 1240 -1.01 34.67 -65.10
C VAL A 1240 -2.18 34.53 -64.12
N ILE A 1241 -1.95 33.88 -62.99
CA ILE A 1241 -2.94 33.70 -61.93
C ILE A 1241 -2.70 34.69 -60.78
N SER A 1242 -1.45 34.82 -60.33
CA SER A 1242 -1.13 35.62 -59.16
C SER A 1242 0.26 36.25 -59.25
N ILE A 1243 0.45 37.31 -58.47
CA ILE A 1243 1.73 37.98 -58.30
C ILE A 1243 2.01 38.17 -56.81
N THR A 1244 3.28 38.18 -56.45
CA THR A 1244 3.75 38.38 -55.08
C THR A 1244 4.91 39.35 -55.11
N VAL A 1245 4.88 40.36 -54.24
CA VAL A 1245 5.96 41.35 -54.11
C VAL A 1245 6.88 40.94 -52.96
N ILE A 1246 8.18 40.91 -53.23
CA ILE A 1246 9.25 40.76 -52.26
C ILE A 1246 9.79 42.17 -51.99
N LYS A 1247 9.60 42.66 -50.77
CA LYS A 1247 10.18 43.94 -50.35
C LYS A 1247 11.64 43.73 -49.97
N GLU A 1248 12.52 44.64 -50.37
CA GLU A 1248 13.96 44.58 -50.07
C GLU A 1248 14.25 44.49 -48.55
N GLU A 1249 13.45 45.18 -47.72
CA GLU A 1249 13.55 45.16 -46.25
C GLU A 1249 13.35 43.76 -45.64
N LEU A 1250 12.59 42.89 -46.30
CA LEU A 1250 12.31 41.52 -45.84
C LEU A 1250 13.39 40.53 -46.29
N GLU A 1251 14.25 40.90 -47.24
CA GLU A 1251 15.30 40.02 -47.77
C GLU A 1251 16.64 40.16 -47.02
N ASN A 1252 16.84 41.30 -46.33
CA ASN A 1252 18.01 41.60 -45.51
C ASN A 1252 17.78 41.43 -43.99
N ALA A 1253 16.59 40.99 -43.58
CA ALA A 1253 16.17 40.74 -42.20
C ALA A 1253 15.96 39.24 -42.00
#